data_AF-A0A836D5W1-F1
#
_entry.id   AF-A0A836D5W1-F1
#
_cell.length_a   1.000
_cell.length_b   1.000
_cell.length_c   1.000
_cell.angle_alpha   90.00
_cell.angle_beta   90.00
_cell.angle_gamma   90.00
#
_symmetry.space_group_name_H-M   'P 1'
#
loop_
_entity.id
_entity.type
_entity.pdbx_description
1 polymer ?
#
loop_
_entity_poly.entity_id
_entity_poly.type
_entity_poly.pdbx_seq_one_letter_code
_entity_poly.pdbx_strand_id
1 'polypeptide(L)'
;MSCFQTSESQSWIYPTVILCLFGFFSMMRPSEPFLMVYLSGPDKNLTSAELTNEIFPVWTYSYLALLLPVFILTDYVRYKPVIILQGISFIICWLLLLFGQGVRTMQVLEFFYGMVTATEVAYYAYIYSVVSPEHYQKVSGYCRSVTLVAYTAASALAQLLVSLAGLSYFYLNVITLASVSVAFLFSLFLPMPKKSMFFHAKPSQEALPKPPGMDTVSEEPQKDHRRVGKEVTNPKPGNVALRVFVQWLQDLKQCYSSKHLFYWSLWWAFSTAGYNQVLNYVQVLWDYKAPSQISVYNGAVEAIATFGGALAAFAVGYVKVNWDLLGELALAIFSVVNAGSLFLMHYTTNIWACYTGYLIFKTVYMLLITIAVFQIAVNLSVERYALVFGINTFIALVIQTIITVIVVDQGGLGLPISIQPVILQGISCNICWLLLLFGQGVRTMQVLEFFYGMVTATEVACYAYIYCVVSPEHYQKREKLKIHKAEEIGIQIQEQSCSPERYQTKVLNWSLPVSPATRLCCMCCYSNIPGHIYGMSPCPDVTLPPWKECPAPTFCHILFVQGIFVEKYDPTIEDSYRKQVEVDAQQCMLEILDTAGTEQFTAMRDLYMKNGQGFALVYSITAQSTFNDLQDLREQILRVKDTDDVPMILVGNKCDLEDERVVGKEQGQNLARQWNNCAFLESSAKSKINVNEIFYDLVRQINRKTPVPGKARKKSSCQLL
;
A
#
# COMPACT_ATOMS: atom_id res chain seq x y z
N MET A 1 13.14 -26.87 33.60
CA MET A 1 12.94 -26.14 32.33
C MET A 1 11.60 -26.55 31.72
N SER A 2 10.49 -26.05 32.28
CA SER A 2 9.12 -26.31 31.75
C SER A 2 8.09 -25.35 32.37
N CYS A 3 8.39 -24.05 32.47
CA CYS A 3 7.50 -23.07 33.14
C CYS A 3 6.73 -22.13 32.19
N PHE A 4 6.74 -22.35 30.87
CA PHE A 4 6.00 -21.50 29.93
C PHE A 4 5.20 -22.31 28.90
N GLN A 5 4.31 -23.19 29.36
CA GLN A 5 3.17 -23.60 28.55
C GLN A 5 2.05 -22.58 28.80
N THR A 6 2.06 -21.48 28.05
CA THR A 6 0.94 -20.53 28.02
C THR A 6 -0.24 -21.17 27.28
N SER A 7 -1.41 -21.11 27.91
CA SER A 7 -2.73 -21.43 27.36
C SER A 7 -2.91 -20.90 25.93
N GLU A 8 -3.60 -21.69 25.08
CA GLU A 8 -3.95 -21.34 23.69
C GLU A 8 -4.66 -19.97 23.55
N SER A 9 -5.27 -19.45 24.61
CA SER A 9 -5.98 -18.15 24.60
C SER A 9 -5.08 -16.92 24.67
N GLN A 10 -3.78 -17.05 24.94
CA GLN A 10 -2.80 -15.93 24.98
C GLN A 10 -1.73 -15.99 23.88
N SER A 11 -1.95 -16.83 22.86
CA SER A 11 -0.94 -17.20 21.86
C SER A 11 -0.33 -16.05 21.05
N TRP A 12 -1.02 -14.91 20.89
CA TRP A 12 -0.54 -13.78 20.07
C TRP A 12 0.04 -12.61 20.87
N ILE A 13 -0.20 -12.57 22.18
CA ILE A 13 0.23 -11.46 23.04
C ILE A 13 1.75 -11.46 23.20
N TYR A 14 2.34 -12.61 23.55
CA TYR A 14 3.79 -12.75 23.69
C TYR A 14 4.58 -12.30 22.45
N PRO A 15 4.33 -12.82 21.22
CA PRO A 15 5.04 -12.36 20.03
C PRO A 15 4.85 -10.87 19.78
N THR A 16 3.65 -10.35 20.02
CA THR A 16 3.33 -8.92 19.86
C THR A 16 4.13 -8.04 20.81
N VAL A 17 4.22 -8.41 22.10
CA VAL A 17 4.96 -7.65 23.10
C VAL A 17 6.44 -7.61 22.76
N ILE A 18 7.05 -8.76 22.44
CA ILE A 18 8.48 -8.82 22.06
C ILE A 18 8.74 -8.03 20.78
N LEU A 19 7.84 -8.10 19.79
CA LEU A 19 7.97 -7.34 18.55
C LEU A 19 7.85 -5.83 18.79
N CYS A 20 6.91 -5.39 19.63
CA CYS A 20 6.79 -3.99 20.02
C CYS A 20 8.03 -3.50 20.78
N LEU A 21 8.60 -4.31 21.68
CA LEU A 21 9.84 -3.97 22.39
C LEU A 21 11.01 -3.84 21.42
N PHE A 22 11.17 -4.79 20.48
CA PHE A 22 12.15 -4.66 19.39
C PHE A 22 11.96 -3.35 18.63
N GLY A 23 10.73 -3.06 18.16
CA GLY A 23 10.41 -1.86 17.41
C GLY A 23 10.62 -0.56 18.18
N PHE A 24 10.35 -0.55 19.50
CA PHE A 24 10.62 0.60 20.36
C PHE A 24 12.12 0.88 20.42
N PHE A 25 12.92 -0.11 20.81
CA PHE A 25 14.35 0.08 21.01
C PHE A 25 15.12 0.27 19.71
N SER A 26 14.67 -0.32 18.59
CA SER A 26 15.28 -0.09 17.28
C SER A 26 15.01 1.33 16.75
N MET A 27 13.89 1.94 17.12
CA MET A 27 13.54 3.31 16.71
C MET A 27 13.96 4.38 17.72
N MET A 28 14.28 3.98 18.96
CA MET A 28 14.80 4.88 19.99
C MET A 28 16.27 5.25 19.67
N ARG A 29 16.46 6.16 18.72
CA ARG A 29 17.76 6.57 18.16
C ARG A 29 18.03 8.07 18.33
N PRO A 30 18.34 8.56 19.56
CA PRO A 30 18.54 9.99 19.83
C PRO A 30 19.65 10.66 19.01
N SER A 31 20.58 9.91 18.46
CA SER A 31 21.64 10.46 17.60
C SER A 31 21.15 10.97 16.24
N GLU A 32 20.04 10.44 15.71
CA GLU A 32 19.65 10.69 14.32
C GLU A 32 19.37 12.16 13.97
N PRO A 33 18.66 12.96 14.78
CA PRO A 33 18.42 14.37 14.47
C PRO A 33 19.69 15.23 14.41
N PHE A 34 20.80 14.72 14.95
CA PHE A 34 22.09 15.41 15.03
C PHE A 34 23.19 14.66 14.27
N LEU A 35 22.84 13.68 13.44
CA LEU A 35 23.81 12.84 12.74
C LEU A 35 24.70 13.69 11.84
N MET A 36 24.13 14.64 11.09
CA MET A 36 24.92 15.53 10.24
C MET A 36 25.94 16.31 11.06
N VAL A 37 25.49 16.95 12.15
CA VAL A 37 26.34 17.78 13.01
C VAL A 37 27.47 16.97 13.65
N TYR A 38 27.22 15.69 13.94
CA TYR A 38 28.25 14.77 14.40
C TYR A 38 29.28 14.42 13.31
N LEU A 39 28.82 14.21 12.07
CA LEU A 39 29.67 13.86 10.93
C LEU A 39 30.51 15.05 10.42
N SER A 40 29.96 16.27 10.43
CA SER A 40 30.68 17.50 10.08
C SER A 40 31.49 18.09 11.24
N GLY A 41 31.14 17.71 12.47
CA GLY A 41 31.80 18.15 13.69
C GLY A 41 33.21 17.58 13.88
N PRO A 42 33.91 17.99 14.95
CA PRO A 42 35.32 17.64 15.18
C PRO A 42 35.56 16.12 15.37
N ASP A 43 34.52 15.36 15.74
CA ASP A 43 34.63 13.92 15.96
C ASP A 43 34.94 13.13 14.66
N LYS A 44 34.44 13.62 13.52
CA LYS A 44 34.54 12.97 12.20
C LYS A 44 35.18 13.83 11.13
N ASN A 45 34.98 15.15 11.22
CA ASN A 45 35.61 16.16 10.40
C ASN A 45 35.43 15.91 8.88
N LEU A 46 34.21 15.54 8.48
CA LEU A 46 33.85 15.28 7.08
C LEU A 46 33.22 16.53 6.47
N THR A 47 33.58 16.82 5.22
CA THR A 47 33.01 17.94 4.50
C THR A 47 31.59 17.64 4.02
N SER A 48 30.76 18.67 3.86
CA SER A 48 29.40 18.52 3.31
C SER A 48 29.43 17.87 1.92
N ALA A 49 30.46 18.13 1.11
CA ALA A 49 30.62 17.55 -0.21
C ALA A 49 30.90 16.04 -0.17
N GLU A 50 31.79 15.58 0.73
CA GLU A 50 32.04 14.15 0.93
C GLU A 50 30.78 13.43 1.41
N LEU A 51 30.04 14.05 2.35
CA LEU A 51 28.80 13.50 2.88
C LEU A 51 27.74 13.31 1.79
N THR A 52 27.51 14.35 0.99
CA THR A 52 26.42 14.32 0.00
C THR A 52 26.74 13.54 -1.25
N ASN A 53 28.00 13.56 -1.67
CA ASN A 53 28.38 13.03 -2.98
C ASN A 53 28.99 11.63 -2.88
N GLU A 54 29.60 11.27 -1.75
CA GLU A 54 30.35 10.02 -1.62
C GLU A 54 29.77 9.07 -0.57
N ILE A 55 29.15 9.59 0.50
CA ILE A 55 28.69 8.78 1.64
C ILE A 55 27.20 8.45 1.51
N PHE A 56 26.31 9.45 1.59
CA PHE A 56 24.86 9.21 1.61
C PHE A 56 24.29 8.48 0.37
N PRO A 57 24.81 8.66 -0.86
CA PRO A 57 24.35 7.88 -2.00
C PRO A 57 24.51 6.36 -1.82
N VAL A 58 25.50 5.91 -1.04
CA VAL A 58 25.75 4.48 -0.79
C VAL A 58 24.56 3.83 -0.10
N TRP A 59 23.85 4.52 0.79
CA TRP A 59 22.62 3.99 1.39
C TRP A 59 21.56 3.74 0.32
N THR A 60 21.31 4.68 -0.58
CA THR A 60 20.30 4.54 -1.65
C THR A 60 20.64 3.34 -2.53
N TYR A 61 21.90 3.23 -2.96
CA TYR A 61 22.36 2.14 -3.83
C TYR A 61 22.28 0.78 -3.14
N SER A 62 22.73 0.72 -1.89
CA SER A 62 22.73 -0.52 -1.10
C SER A 62 21.30 -0.96 -0.78
N TYR A 63 20.41 -0.02 -0.45
CA TYR A 63 19.01 -0.32 -0.18
C TYR A 63 18.31 -0.90 -1.42
N LEU A 64 18.47 -0.29 -2.60
CA LEU A 64 17.92 -0.85 -3.84
C LEU A 64 18.47 -2.25 -4.12
N ALA A 65 19.79 -2.44 -4.03
CA ALA A 65 20.44 -3.71 -4.31
C ALA A 65 20.02 -4.83 -3.36
N LEU A 66 19.79 -4.50 -2.08
CA LEU A 66 19.47 -5.48 -1.03
C LEU A 66 17.97 -5.75 -0.88
N LEU A 67 17.08 -4.84 -1.27
CA LEU A 67 15.63 -4.97 -1.05
C LEU A 67 15.07 -6.28 -1.61
N LEU A 68 15.34 -6.59 -2.89
CA LEU A 68 14.80 -7.79 -3.53
C LEU A 68 15.38 -9.09 -2.95
N PRO A 69 16.72 -9.24 -2.79
CA PRO A 69 17.29 -10.40 -2.09
C PRO A 69 16.74 -10.59 -0.69
N VAL A 70 16.66 -9.53 0.12
CA VAL A 70 16.16 -9.59 1.49
C VAL A 70 14.69 -9.97 1.52
N PHE A 71 13.86 -9.43 0.62
CA PHE A 71 12.45 -9.79 0.51
C PHE A 71 12.25 -11.28 0.25
N ILE A 72 13.00 -11.84 -0.71
CA ILE A 72 12.94 -13.29 -1.03
C ILE A 72 13.47 -14.12 0.15
N LEU A 73 14.60 -13.71 0.73
CA LEU A 73 15.22 -14.39 1.86
C LEU A 73 14.29 -14.43 3.06
N THR A 74 13.52 -13.37 3.29
CA THR A 74 12.61 -13.20 4.44
C THR A 74 11.60 -14.35 4.55
N ASP A 75 10.88 -14.69 3.47
CA ASP A 75 9.96 -15.84 3.53
C ASP A 75 10.72 -17.18 3.59
N TYR A 76 11.84 -17.29 2.85
CA TYR A 76 12.65 -18.51 2.80
C TYR A 76 13.18 -18.94 4.17
N VAL A 77 13.72 -18.00 4.95
CA VAL A 77 14.28 -18.27 6.29
C VAL A 77 13.28 -18.07 7.42
N ARG A 78 12.01 -17.81 7.10
CA ARG A 78 10.91 -17.60 8.06
C ARG A 78 11.15 -16.41 9.00
N TYR A 79 11.45 -15.26 8.41
CA TYR A 79 11.45 -13.91 9.01
C TYR A 79 12.44 -13.66 10.16
N LYS A 80 12.42 -14.43 11.25
CA LYS A 80 13.24 -14.20 12.46
C LYS A 80 14.73 -14.03 12.15
N PRO A 81 15.40 -14.88 11.33
CA PRO A 81 16.81 -14.66 10.99
C PRO A 81 17.08 -13.31 10.31
N VAL A 82 16.14 -12.80 9.52
CA VAL A 82 16.26 -11.48 8.87
C VAL A 82 16.12 -10.34 9.89
N ILE A 83 15.25 -10.48 10.89
CA ILE A 83 15.12 -9.50 11.99
C ILE A 83 16.37 -9.52 12.88
N ILE A 84 16.97 -10.69 13.12
CA ILE A 84 18.25 -10.79 13.85
C ILE A 84 19.36 -10.11 13.03
N LEU A 85 19.40 -10.36 11.71
CA LEU A 85 20.33 -9.67 10.81
C LEU A 85 20.17 -8.15 10.88
N GLN A 86 18.93 -7.65 10.93
CA GLN A 86 18.66 -6.21 11.12
C GLN A 86 19.31 -5.68 12.42
N GLY A 87 19.12 -6.37 13.55
CA GLY A 87 19.72 -5.99 14.83
C GLY A 87 21.26 -6.01 14.81
N ILE A 88 21.87 -7.00 14.16
CA ILE A 88 23.33 -7.06 13.99
C ILE A 88 23.82 -5.89 13.13
N SER A 89 23.16 -5.60 12.02
CA SER A 89 23.52 -4.50 11.13
C SER A 89 23.40 -3.15 11.83
N PHE A 90 22.37 -2.94 12.67
CA PHE A 90 22.28 -1.77 13.54
C PHE A 90 23.50 -1.62 14.45
N ILE A 91 23.91 -2.69 15.16
CA ILE A 91 25.09 -2.63 16.04
C ILE A 91 26.34 -2.28 15.23
N ILE A 92 26.53 -2.90 14.06
CA ILE A 92 27.67 -2.62 13.17
C ILE A 92 27.67 -1.14 12.75
N CYS A 93 26.53 -0.59 12.32
CA CYS A 93 26.41 0.82 11.95
C CYS A 93 26.90 1.75 13.06
N TRP A 94 26.40 1.58 14.29
CA TRP A 94 26.77 2.49 15.39
C TRP A 94 28.17 2.24 15.95
N LEU A 95 28.71 1.02 15.85
CA LEU A 95 30.12 0.77 16.14
C LEU A 95 31.04 1.45 15.13
N LEU A 96 30.73 1.37 13.83
CA LEU A 96 31.44 2.10 12.78
C LEU A 96 31.27 3.61 12.96
N LEU A 97 30.09 4.08 13.38
CA LEU A 97 29.83 5.49 13.61
C LEU A 97 30.63 6.02 14.79
N LEU A 98 30.81 5.26 15.87
CA LEU A 98 31.57 5.72 17.04
C LEU A 98 33.08 5.61 16.81
N PHE A 99 33.56 4.48 16.29
CA PHE A 99 34.99 4.15 16.27
C PHE A 99 35.65 4.26 14.89
N GLY A 100 34.87 4.23 13.82
CA GLY A 100 35.36 4.35 12.45
C GLY A 100 35.70 5.78 12.04
N GLN A 101 36.62 5.96 11.11
CA GLN A 101 37.04 7.27 10.63
C GLN A 101 37.21 7.30 9.11
N GLY A 102 36.98 8.48 8.52
CA GLY A 102 37.14 8.71 7.08
C GLY A 102 35.98 8.20 6.21
N VAL A 103 35.98 8.66 4.96
CA VAL A 103 34.90 8.45 3.98
C VAL A 103 34.62 6.97 3.74
N ARG A 104 35.66 6.14 3.54
CA ARG A 104 35.49 4.70 3.26
C ARG A 104 34.75 3.96 4.37
N THR A 105 35.03 4.28 5.63
CA THR A 105 34.34 3.65 6.75
C THR A 105 32.89 4.09 6.84
N MET A 106 32.60 5.36 6.55
CA MET A 106 31.22 5.85 6.48
C MET A 106 30.45 5.25 5.30
N GLN A 107 31.09 4.99 4.16
CA GLN A 107 30.46 4.26 3.06
C GLN A 107 30.07 2.83 3.48
N VAL A 108 30.93 2.13 4.22
CA VAL A 108 30.60 0.79 4.76
C VAL A 108 29.44 0.88 5.77
N LEU A 109 29.42 1.91 6.62
CA LEU A 109 28.31 2.17 7.52
C LEU A 109 26.99 2.35 6.77
N GLU A 110 26.98 3.17 5.72
CA GLU A 110 25.78 3.42 4.90
C GLU A 110 25.31 2.15 4.17
N PHE A 111 26.22 1.26 3.77
CA PHE A 111 25.85 -0.06 3.25
C PHE A 111 25.09 -0.89 4.28
N PHE A 112 25.59 -0.98 5.52
CA PHE A 112 24.89 -1.69 6.59
C PHE A 112 23.58 -1.00 6.98
N TYR A 113 23.51 0.33 6.87
CA TYR A 113 22.28 1.07 7.10
C TYR A 113 21.25 0.82 5.99
N GLY A 114 21.70 0.66 4.74
CA GLY A 114 20.89 0.16 3.63
C GLY A 114 20.35 -1.26 3.89
N MET A 115 21.16 -2.14 4.50
CA MET A 115 20.70 -3.47 4.94
C MET A 115 19.66 -3.39 6.05
N VAL A 116 19.85 -2.51 7.05
CA VAL A 116 18.85 -2.25 8.10
C VAL A 116 17.51 -1.83 7.49
N THR A 117 17.54 -0.95 6.50
CA THR A 117 16.33 -0.43 5.85
C THR A 117 15.66 -1.51 4.99
N ALA A 118 16.44 -2.30 4.24
CA ALA A 118 15.93 -3.44 3.46
C ALA A 118 15.26 -4.52 4.32
N THR A 119 15.81 -4.77 5.51
CA THR A 119 15.31 -5.78 6.45
C THR A 119 14.10 -5.33 7.27
N GLU A 120 13.78 -4.03 7.29
CA GLU A 120 12.59 -3.49 7.98
C GLU A 120 11.27 -4.07 7.43
N VAL A 121 11.23 -4.43 6.15
CA VAL A 121 10.06 -5.11 5.55
C VAL A 121 9.74 -6.41 6.29
N ALA A 122 10.76 -7.13 6.78
CA ALA A 122 10.58 -8.35 7.56
C ALA A 122 9.93 -8.07 8.93
N TYR A 123 10.22 -6.94 9.57
CA TYR A 123 9.61 -6.55 10.85
C TYR A 123 8.09 -6.42 10.73
N TYR A 124 7.60 -5.67 9.74
CA TYR A 124 6.16 -5.51 9.54
C TYR A 124 5.50 -6.78 9.00
N ALA A 125 6.19 -7.53 8.14
CA ALA A 125 5.63 -8.76 7.57
C ALA A 125 5.59 -9.93 8.58
N TYR A 126 6.45 -9.91 9.60
CA TYR A 126 6.50 -10.93 10.65
C TYR A 126 5.17 -11.07 11.41
N ILE A 127 4.44 -9.96 11.62
CA ILE A 127 3.12 -9.93 12.28
C ILE A 127 2.19 -10.97 11.64
N TYR A 128 2.11 -10.97 10.31
CA TYR A 128 1.23 -11.84 9.54
C TYR A 128 1.65 -13.32 9.55
N SER A 129 2.84 -13.63 10.06
CA SER A 129 3.37 -15.00 10.11
C SER A 129 3.17 -15.70 11.46
N VAL A 130 2.91 -14.95 12.54
CA VAL A 130 2.81 -15.48 13.92
C VAL A 130 1.52 -15.12 14.65
N VAL A 131 0.77 -14.14 14.15
CA VAL A 131 -0.50 -13.69 14.72
C VAL A 131 -1.65 -14.32 13.94
N SER A 132 -2.82 -14.51 14.55
CA SER A 132 -4.02 -14.94 13.82
C SER A 132 -4.63 -13.75 13.05
N PRO A 133 -5.29 -13.98 11.89
CA PRO A 133 -5.90 -12.91 11.11
C PRO A 133 -6.81 -11.96 11.90
N GLU A 134 -7.58 -12.49 12.85
CA GLU A 134 -8.44 -11.76 13.80
C GLU A 134 -7.71 -10.61 14.54
N HIS A 135 -6.40 -10.73 14.73
CA HIS A 135 -5.61 -9.78 15.51
C HIS A 135 -4.67 -8.92 14.65
N TYR A 136 -4.63 -9.10 13.32
CA TYR A 136 -3.68 -8.39 12.44
C TYR A 136 -3.78 -6.87 12.54
N GLN A 137 -4.99 -6.31 12.41
CA GLN A 137 -5.18 -4.87 12.46
C GLN A 137 -4.73 -4.28 13.80
N LYS A 138 -5.08 -4.94 14.90
CA LYS A 138 -4.74 -4.52 16.25
C LYS A 138 -3.23 -4.57 16.50
N VAL A 139 -2.57 -5.66 16.14
CA VAL A 139 -1.12 -5.85 16.33
C VAL A 139 -0.32 -4.92 15.43
N SER A 140 -0.70 -4.77 14.16
CA SER A 140 -0.07 -3.81 13.24
C SER A 140 -0.20 -2.37 13.76
N GLY A 141 -1.37 -2.00 14.30
CA GLY A 141 -1.59 -0.72 14.96
C GLY A 141 -0.65 -0.49 16.15
N TYR A 142 -0.48 -1.48 17.03
CA TYR A 142 0.45 -1.40 18.15
C TYR A 142 1.90 -1.24 17.70
N CYS A 143 2.35 -2.09 16.78
CA CYS A 143 3.73 -2.07 16.29
C CYS A 143 4.06 -0.72 15.63
N ARG A 144 3.13 -0.13 14.88
CA ARG A 144 3.32 1.17 14.22
C ARG A 144 3.26 2.35 15.21
N SER A 145 2.38 2.28 16.20
CA SER A 145 2.27 3.32 17.23
C SER A 145 3.53 3.38 18.08
N VAL A 146 4.05 2.22 18.49
CA VAL A 146 5.25 2.11 19.32
C VAL A 146 6.50 2.63 18.60
N THR A 147 6.67 2.35 17.31
CA THR A 147 7.81 2.86 16.52
C THR A 147 7.77 4.38 16.36
N LEU A 148 6.58 4.96 16.15
CA LEU A 148 6.40 6.42 16.08
C LEU A 148 6.66 7.10 17.43
N VAL A 149 6.11 6.54 18.52
CA VAL A 149 6.34 7.04 19.88
C VAL A 149 7.82 7.00 20.24
N ALA A 150 8.51 5.90 19.92
CA ALA A 150 9.94 5.77 20.16
C ALA A 150 10.75 6.82 19.40
N TYR A 151 10.43 7.07 18.13
CA TYR A 151 11.13 8.08 17.32
C TYR A 151 10.92 9.51 17.84
N THR A 152 9.67 9.86 18.19
CA THR A 152 9.34 11.15 18.81
C THR A 152 10.05 11.32 20.15
N ALA A 153 10.02 10.29 21.01
CA ALA A 153 10.68 10.30 22.31
C ALA A 153 12.20 10.41 22.17
N ALA A 154 12.81 9.71 21.22
CA ALA A 154 14.23 9.81 20.91
C ALA A 154 14.63 11.21 20.48
N SER A 155 13.85 11.81 19.58
CA SER A 155 14.12 13.15 19.06
C SER A 155 13.97 14.24 20.12
N ALA A 156 12.93 14.13 20.96
CA ALA A 156 12.72 15.03 22.09
C ALA A 156 13.82 14.85 23.15
N LEU A 157 14.16 13.61 23.51
CA LEU A 157 15.24 13.32 24.45
C LEU A 157 16.57 13.88 23.95
N ALA A 158 16.90 13.67 22.68
CA ALA A 158 18.11 14.19 22.06
C ALA A 158 18.18 15.71 22.19
N GLN A 159 17.10 16.41 21.85
CA GLN A 159 17.04 17.86 21.95
C GLN A 159 17.25 18.33 23.39
N LEU A 160 16.59 17.71 24.37
CA LEU A 160 16.73 18.07 25.78
C LEU A 160 18.16 17.82 26.29
N LEU A 161 18.77 16.69 25.94
CA LEU A 161 20.14 16.36 26.35
C LEU A 161 21.17 17.34 25.76
N VAL A 162 21.02 17.72 24.50
CA VAL A 162 21.92 18.68 23.85
C VAL A 162 21.71 20.10 24.40
N SER A 163 20.45 20.57 24.47
CA SER A 163 20.16 21.96 24.80
C SER A 163 20.19 22.27 26.30
N LEU A 164 19.74 21.36 27.16
CA LEU A 164 19.66 21.60 28.61
C LEU A 164 20.83 21.00 29.38
N ALA A 165 21.28 19.80 28.99
CA ALA A 165 22.36 19.10 29.68
C ALA A 165 23.75 19.33 29.04
N GLY A 166 23.81 20.01 27.89
CA GLY A 166 25.07 20.26 27.18
C GLY A 166 25.81 18.99 26.75
N LEU A 167 25.07 17.88 26.54
CA LEU A 167 25.65 16.58 26.22
C LEU A 167 26.24 16.60 24.81
N SER A 168 27.46 16.08 24.64
CA SER A 168 28.08 16.00 23.32
C SER A 168 27.38 14.99 22.41
N TYR A 169 27.45 15.23 21.10
CA TYR A 169 26.86 14.35 20.09
C TYR A 169 27.46 12.93 20.10
N PHE A 170 28.71 12.77 20.55
CA PHE A 170 29.31 11.46 20.79
C PHE A 170 28.47 10.60 21.74
N TYR A 171 28.01 11.16 22.87
CA TYR A 171 27.21 10.40 23.83
C TYR A 171 25.80 10.10 23.34
N LEU A 172 25.23 10.92 22.45
CA LEU A 172 23.96 10.55 21.79
C LEU A 172 24.12 9.28 20.96
N ASN A 173 25.25 9.13 20.26
CA ASN A 173 25.56 7.90 19.51
C ASN A 173 25.78 6.70 20.44
N VAL A 174 26.37 6.90 21.63
CA VAL A 174 26.48 5.85 22.65
C VAL A 174 25.11 5.42 23.17
N ILE A 175 24.22 6.37 23.46
CA ILE A 175 22.84 6.08 23.90
C ILE A 175 22.09 5.31 22.80
N THR A 176 22.23 5.71 21.53
CA THR A 176 21.63 4.98 20.43
C THR A 176 22.20 3.57 20.30
N LEU A 177 23.53 3.38 20.40
CA LEU A 177 24.16 2.06 20.37
C LEU A 177 23.60 1.16 21.47
N ALA A 178 23.43 1.70 22.69
CA ALA A 178 22.83 0.97 23.79
C ALA A 178 21.40 0.54 23.47
N SER A 179 20.59 1.46 22.92
CA SER A 179 19.21 1.16 22.52
C SER A 179 19.11 0.08 21.45
N VAL A 180 19.86 0.19 20.35
CA VAL A 180 19.81 -0.82 19.27
C VAL A 180 20.40 -2.16 19.72
N SER A 181 21.32 -2.16 20.69
CA SER A 181 21.80 -3.40 21.32
C SER A 181 20.71 -4.09 22.13
N VAL A 182 19.88 -3.33 22.86
CA VAL A 182 18.69 -3.86 23.54
C VAL A 182 17.67 -4.39 22.52
N ALA A 183 17.47 -3.70 21.40
CA ALA A 183 16.62 -4.19 20.31
C ALA A 183 17.12 -5.55 19.78
N PHE A 184 18.42 -5.70 19.52
CA PHE A 184 19.02 -6.97 19.12
C PHE A 184 18.71 -8.09 20.12
N LEU A 185 18.82 -7.84 21.43
CA LEU A 185 18.45 -8.85 22.44
C LEU A 185 17.00 -9.29 22.31
N PHE A 186 16.04 -8.37 22.12
CA PHE A 186 14.63 -8.73 21.90
C PHE A 186 14.40 -9.54 20.62
N SER A 187 15.17 -9.29 19.55
CA SER A 187 15.08 -10.07 18.32
C SER A 187 15.35 -11.57 18.53
N LEU A 188 16.17 -11.93 19.53
CA LEU A 188 16.49 -13.33 19.86
C LEU A 188 15.31 -14.06 20.49
N PHE A 189 14.43 -13.34 21.21
CA PHE A 189 13.28 -13.89 21.91
C PHE A 189 12.01 -14.01 21.05
N LEU A 190 12.04 -13.52 19.80
CA LEU A 190 10.94 -13.69 18.85
C LEU A 190 10.69 -15.18 18.55
N PRO A 191 9.43 -15.65 18.56
CA PRO A 191 9.13 -17.03 18.16
C PRO A 191 9.41 -17.29 16.67
N MET A 192 9.78 -18.52 16.33
CA MET A 192 9.94 -18.92 14.92
C MET A 192 8.56 -19.16 14.29
N PRO A 193 8.24 -18.53 13.14
CA PRO A 193 7.01 -18.83 12.39
C PRO A 193 6.97 -20.29 11.95
N LYS A 194 5.79 -20.92 12.06
CA LYS A 194 5.62 -22.36 11.77
C LYS A 194 5.38 -22.67 10.29
N LYS A 195 4.86 -21.70 9.51
CA LYS A 195 4.56 -21.83 8.07
C LYS A 195 5.24 -20.69 7.30
N SER A 196 5.71 -20.96 6.08
CA SER A 196 6.11 -19.92 5.12
C SER A 196 4.89 -19.55 4.27
N MET A 197 4.76 -18.27 3.92
CA MET A 197 3.60 -17.74 3.21
C MET A 197 3.61 -18.11 1.71
N PHE A 198 4.79 -18.21 1.09
CA PHE A 198 4.92 -18.40 -0.36
C PHE A 198 5.61 -19.71 -0.75
N PHE A 199 6.71 -20.08 -0.10
CA PHE A 199 7.54 -21.20 -0.54
C PHE A 199 7.10 -22.58 0.01
N HIS A 200 6.27 -22.62 1.06
CA HIS A 200 5.84 -23.86 1.72
C HIS A 200 4.32 -24.00 1.87
N ALA A 201 3.53 -23.27 1.08
CA ALA A 201 2.11 -23.56 0.95
C ALA A 201 1.95 -25.00 0.43
N LYS A 202 1.43 -25.90 1.26
CA LYS A 202 0.98 -27.20 0.76
C LYS A 202 -0.03 -26.90 -0.35
N PRO A 203 0.07 -27.54 -1.54
CA PRO A 203 -1.07 -27.55 -2.44
C PRO A 203 -2.26 -28.00 -1.61
N SER A 204 -3.33 -27.21 -1.60
CA SER A 204 -4.64 -27.66 -1.18
C SER A 204 -4.81 -29.05 -1.78
N GLN A 205 -5.03 -30.06 -0.93
CA GLN A 205 -5.42 -31.37 -1.43
C GLN A 205 -6.63 -31.14 -2.33
N GLU A 206 -6.40 -31.27 -3.63
CA GLU A 206 -7.47 -31.48 -4.59
C GLU A 206 -8.37 -32.55 -4.01
N ALA A 207 -9.65 -32.22 -3.93
CA ALA A 207 -10.70 -33.15 -3.57
C ALA A 207 -10.45 -34.46 -4.31
N LEU A 208 -10.17 -35.51 -3.56
CA LEU A 208 -10.11 -36.87 -4.09
C LEU A 208 -11.41 -37.10 -4.89
N PRO A 209 -11.34 -37.54 -6.16
CA PRO A 209 -12.55 -37.90 -6.88
C PRO A 209 -13.18 -39.10 -6.17
N LYS A 210 -14.44 -38.96 -5.73
CA LYS A 210 -15.23 -40.11 -5.28
C LYS A 210 -15.33 -41.10 -6.46
N PRO A 211 -15.02 -42.39 -6.27
CA PRO A 211 -15.32 -43.38 -7.30
C PRO A 211 -16.86 -43.59 -7.35
N PRO A 212 -17.43 -43.86 -8.54
CA PRO A 212 -18.85 -44.19 -8.66
C PRO A 212 -19.09 -45.56 -8.06
N GLY A 213 -20.18 -45.71 -7.31
CA GLY A 213 -20.61 -47.00 -6.77
C GLY A 213 -20.97 -47.98 -7.89
N MET A 214 -20.62 -49.25 -7.68
CA MET A 214 -21.29 -50.36 -8.33
C MET A 214 -21.33 -51.53 -7.34
N ASP A 215 -22.54 -51.99 -7.07
CA ASP A 215 -22.83 -53.17 -6.26
C ASP A 215 -22.28 -54.45 -6.91
N THR A 216 -22.21 -55.49 -6.07
CA THR A 216 -22.21 -56.94 -6.36
C THR A 216 -20.89 -57.70 -6.56
N VAL A 217 -20.62 -58.54 -5.52
CA VAL A 217 -20.28 -59.98 -5.54
C VAL A 217 -18.78 -60.41 -5.60
N SER A 218 -18.37 -60.93 -4.44
CA SER A 218 -17.58 -62.15 -4.13
C SER A 218 -16.33 -62.54 -4.95
N GLU A 219 -15.19 -62.64 -4.27
CA GLU A 219 -14.49 -63.91 -3.88
C GLU A 219 -13.01 -63.64 -3.53
N GLU A 220 -12.59 -64.08 -2.33
CA GLU A 220 -11.20 -64.43 -1.98
C GLU A 220 -10.96 -65.92 -2.32
N PRO A 221 -9.72 -66.46 -2.48
CA PRO A 221 -8.56 -66.14 -1.63
C PRO A 221 -7.14 -66.20 -2.25
N GLN A 222 -6.18 -65.63 -1.51
CA GLN A 222 -4.77 -66.05 -1.30
C GLN A 222 -3.90 -66.53 -2.49
N LYS A 223 -2.71 -65.92 -2.71
CA LYS A 223 -1.43 -66.22 -2.03
C LYS A 223 -0.19 -65.74 -2.82
N ASP A 224 0.75 -65.19 -2.05
CA ASP A 224 2.21 -65.34 -2.14
C ASP A 224 3.10 -64.53 -3.12
N HIS A 225 4.28 -64.24 -2.57
CA HIS A 225 5.27 -63.26 -2.97
C HIS A 225 6.18 -63.69 -4.15
N ARG A 226 6.52 -62.74 -5.04
CA ARG A 226 7.92 -62.32 -5.35
C ARG A 226 7.99 -61.30 -6.50
N ARG A 227 8.73 -60.21 -6.22
CA ARG A 227 9.59 -59.38 -7.09
C ARG A 227 8.95 -58.88 -8.41
N VAL A 228 8.97 -57.58 -8.69
CA VAL A 228 10.06 -56.92 -9.43
C VAL A 228 9.90 -55.40 -9.26
N GLY A 229 11.02 -54.72 -9.06
CA GLY A 229 11.05 -53.27 -8.91
C GLY A 229 10.47 -52.52 -10.10
N LYS A 230 9.70 -51.47 -9.79
CA LYS A 230 9.65 -50.26 -10.59
C LYS A 230 9.97 -49.12 -9.65
N GLU A 231 11.15 -48.54 -9.85
CA GLU A 231 11.49 -47.21 -9.39
C GLU A 231 10.31 -46.29 -9.72
N VAL A 232 9.62 -45.79 -8.70
CA VAL A 232 8.84 -44.58 -8.84
C VAL A 232 9.88 -43.47 -8.91
N THR A 233 10.20 -43.07 -10.15
CA THR A 233 10.95 -41.87 -10.44
C THR A 233 10.30 -40.71 -9.68
N ASN A 234 10.98 -40.25 -8.63
CA ASN A 234 10.67 -38.97 -7.99
C ASN A 234 10.57 -37.91 -9.08
N PRO A 235 9.49 -37.11 -9.15
CA PRO A 235 9.47 -35.98 -10.06
C PRO A 235 10.62 -35.05 -9.65
N LYS A 236 11.50 -34.74 -10.62
CA LYS A 236 12.62 -33.80 -10.44
C LYS A 236 12.09 -32.50 -9.79
N PRO A 237 12.84 -31.86 -8.88
CA PRO A 237 12.45 -30.59 -8.29
C PRO A 237 12.56 -29.49 -9.36
N GLY A 238 11.54 -29.37 -10.21
CA GLY A 238 11.46 -28.34 -11.24
C GLY A 238 11.23 -26.98 -10.60
N ASN A 239 12.20 -26.07 -10.75
CA ASN A 239 12.26 -24.67 -10.33
C ASN A 239 11.01 -24.10 -9.65
N VAL A 240 10.80 -24.45 -8.37
CA VAL A 240 9.72 -23.91 -7.52
C VAL A 240 9.80 -22.38 -7.49
N ALA A 241 11.01 -21.81 -7.41
CA ALA A 241 11.23 -20.37 -7.44
C ALA A 241 10.76 -19.71 -8.75
N LEU A 242 10.98 -20.34 -9.90
CA LEU A 242 10.52 -19.82 -11.19
C LEU A 242 8.99 -19.83 -11.27
N ARG A 243 8.34 -20.88 -10.74
CA ARG A 243 6.88 -20.96 -10.67
C ARG A 243 6.28 -19.87 -9.78
N VAL A 244 6.86 -19.64 -8.60
CA VAL A 244 6.45 -18.57 -7.68
C VAL A 244 6.65 -17.20 -8.33
N PHE A 245 7.76 -16.99 -9.03
CA PHE A 245 8.03 -15.74 -9.74
C PHE A 245 7.03 -15.48 -10.88
N VAL A 246 6.71 -16.50 -11.67
CA VAL A 246 5.69 -16.39 -12.74
C VAL A 246 4.31 -16.11 -12.14
N GLN A 247 3.97 -16.73 -11.02
CA GLN A 247 2.73 -16.47 -10.30
C GLN A 247 2.66 -15.01 -9.82
N TRP A 248 3.73 -14.48 -9.21
CA TRP A 248 3.81 -13.07 -8.83
C TRP A 248 3.58 -12.14 -10.02
N LEU A 249 4.22 -12.38 -11.16
CA LEU A 249 4.01 -11.56 -12.36
C LEU A 249 2.56 -11.58 -12.85
N GLN A 250 1.87 -12.72 -12.76
CA GLN A 250 0.46 -12.83 -13.11
C GLN A 250 -0.43 -12.07 -12.12
N ASP A 251 -0.19 -12.21 -10.81
CA ASP A 251 -0.93 -11.51 -9.77
C ASP A 251 -0.74 -9.99 -9.88
N LEU A 252 0.47 -9.52 -10.20
CA LEU A 252 0.77 -8.11 -10.43
C LEU A 252 0.06 -7.56 -11.66
N LYS A 253 0.09 -8.30 -12.77
CA LYS A 253 -0.62 -7.93 -13.98
C LYS A 253 -2.12 -7.76 -13.69
N GLN A 254 -2.70 -8.68 -12.91
CA GLN A 254 -4.10 -8.59 -12.52
C GLN A 254 -4.36 -7.39 -11.61
N CYS A 255 -3.52 -7.11 -10.62
CA CYS A 255 -3.66 -5.97 -9.71
C CYS A 255 -3.59 -4.64 -10.48
N TYR A 256 -2.52 -4.41 -11.23
CA TYR A 256 -2.30 -3.16 -11.96
C TYR A 256 -3.13 -3.01 -13.24
N SER A 257 -4.00 -3.98 -13.57
CA SER A 257 -5.01 -3.80 -14.62
C SER A 257 -6.09 -2.79 -14.21
N SER A 258 -6.28 -2.57 -12.90
CA SER A 258 -7.15 -1.49 -12.40
C SER A 258 -6.47 -0.13 -12.56
N LYS A 259 -7.12 0.78 -13.29
CA LYS A 259 -6.64 2.17 -13.45
C LYS A 259 -6.44 2.87 -12.11
N HIS A 260 -7.40 2.69 -11.20
CA HIS A 260 -7.34 3.28 -9.87
C HIS A 260 -6.10 2.81 -9.10
N LEU A 261 -5.90 1.49 -9.00
CA LEU A 261 -4.75 0.92 -8.29
C LEU A 261 -3.41 1.35 -8.90
N PHE A 262 -3.34 1.37 -10.24
CA PHE A 262 -2.13 1.79 -10.96
C PHE A 262 -1.75 3.24 -10.62
N TYR A 263 -2.70 4.17 -10.67
CA TYR A 263 -2.43 5.59 -10.42
C TYR A 263 -2.06 5.89 -8.97
N TRP A 264 -2.77 5.31 -8.00
CA TRP A 264 -2.41 5.46 -6.59
C TRP A 264 -1.04 4.87 -6.26
N SER A 265 -0.71 3.71 -6.85
CA SER A 265 0.60 3.08 -6.70
C SER A 265 1.73 3.89 -7.34
N LEU A 266 1.46 4.49 -8.50
CA LEU A 266 2.41 5.36 -9.18
C LEU A 266 2.71 6.60 -8.33
N TRP A 267 1.67 7.29 -7.84
CA TRP A 267 1.83 8.43 -6.94
C TRP A 267 2.61 8.06 -5.68
N TRP A 268 2.25 6.93 -5.05
CA TRP A 268 2.92 6.42 -3.86
C TRP A 268 4.43 6.24 -4.12
N ALA A 269 4.81 5.68 -5.28
CA ALA A 269 6.21 5.41 -5.60
C ALA A 269 7.03 6.69 -5.79
N PHE A 270 6.51 7.65 -6.56
CA PHE A 270 7.16 8.95 -6.76
C PHE A 270 7.24 9.77 -5.48
N SER A 271 6.15 9.85 -4.72
CA SER A 271 6.13 10.61 -3.48
C SER A 271 7.05 10.00 -2.42
N THR A 272 7.16 8.68 -2.34
CA THR A 272 8.08 7.99 -1.42
C THR A 272 9.53 8.21 -1.82
N ALA A 273 9.86 8.17 -3.12
CA ALA A 273 11.18 8.55 -3.60
C ALA A 273 11.52 10.01 -3.23
N GLY A 274 10.57 10.93 -3.43
CA GLY A 274 10.62 12.34 -3.00
C GLY A 274 10.93 12.54 -1.54
N TYR A 275 10.16 11.87 -0.70
CA TYR A 275 10.30 11.94 0.75
C TYR A 275 11.65 11.41 1.22
N ASN A 276 12.08 10.25 0.73
CA ASN A 276 13.38 9.69 1.10
C ASN A 276 14.54 10.63 0.68
N GLN A 277 14.42 11.29 -0.48
CA GLN A 277 15.41 12.28 -0.89
C GLN A 277 15.43 13.49 0.06
N VAL A 278 14.27 14.01 0.47
CA VAL A 278 14.24 15.12 1.44
C VAL A 278 14.88 14.67 2.76
N LEU A 279 14.48 13.52 3.30
CA LEU A 279 15.00 13.02 4.58
C LEU A 279 16.52 12.88 4.61
N ASN A 280 17.12 12.35 3.53
CA ASN A 280 18.57 12.14 3.48
C ASN A 280 19.38 13.43 3.52
N TYR A 281 18.85 14.52 2.97
CA TYR A 281 19.62 15.76 2.76
C TYR A 281 19.12 16.95 3.59
N VAL A 282 17.99 16.83 4.30
CA VAL A 282 17.40 17.95 5.06
C VAL A 282 18.32 18.47 6.15
N GLN A 283 19.03 17.59 6.86
CA GLN A 283 19.96 18.02 7.91
C GLN A 283 21.18 18.75 7.33
N VAL A 284 21.66 18.33 6.16
CA VAL A 284 22.73 19.05 5.44
C VAL A 284 22.24 20.42 5.00
N LEU A 285 20.99 20.53 4.55
CA LEU A 285 20.39 21.81 4.23
C LEU A 285 20.30 22.73 5.46
N TRP A 286 19.90 22.20 6.62
CA TRP A 286 19.85 23.00 7.86
C TRP A 286 21.22 23.50 8.27
N ASP A 287 22.23 22.64 8.23
CA ASP A 287 23.62 23.02 8.52
C ASP A 287 24.14 24.07 7.54
N TYR A 288 23.85 23.93 6.24
CA TYR A 288 24.20 24.93 5.23
C TYR A 288 23.52 26.29 5.48
N LYS A 289 22.27 26.31 5.94
CA LYS A 289 21.51 27.55 6.19
C LYS A 289 21.88 28.20 7.53
N ALA A 290 22.32 27.42 8.52
CA ALA A 290 22.72 27.92 9.83
C ALA A 290 24.03 27.25 10.31
N PRO A 291 25.16 27.47 9.61
CA PRO A 291 26.43 26.90 10.01
C PRO A 291 26.85 27.56 11.33
N SER A 292 27.14 26.76 12.36
CA SER A 292 27.72 27.23 13.64
C SER A 292 26.77 27.95 14.62
N GLN A 293 25.45 27.78 14.56
CA GLN A 293 24.59 28.23 15.67
C GLN A 293 24.66 27.27 16.87
N ILE A 294 24.85 27.85 18.07
CA ILE A 294 24.97 27.15 19.36
C ILE A 294 23.66 26.40 19.75
N SER A 295 22.50 26.78 19.19
CA SER A 295 21.22 26.14 19.47
C SER A 295 20.59 25.53 18.21
N VAL A 296 21.02 24.32 17.87
CA VAL A 296 20.40 23.50 16.80
C VAL A 296 19.12 22.85 17.35
N TYR A 297 17.96 23.09 16.72
CA TYR A 297 16.65 22.58 17.16
C TYR A 297 16.17 21.35 16.35
N ASN A 298 17.08 20.65 15.68
CA ASN A 298 16.75 19.52 14.80
C ASN A 298 15.92 18.45 15.52
N GLY A 299 16.27 18.09 16.77
CA GLY A 299 15.52 17.11 17.55
C GLY A 299 14.09 17.56 17.89
N ALA A 300 13.90 18.84 18.22
CA ALA A 300 12.55 19.40 18.43
C ALA A 300 11.73 19.38 17.13
N VAL A 301 12.33 19.80 16.02
CA VAL A 301 11.66 19.83 14.72
C VAL A 301 11.26 18.42 14.27
N GLU A 302 12.15 17.44 14.41
CA GLU A 302 11.87 16.03 14.10
C GLU A 302 10.76 15.45 15.00
N ALA A 303 10.78 15.77 16.30
CA ALA A 303 9.77 15.33 17.25
C ALA A 303 8.38 15.89 16.91
N ILE A 304 8.29 17.21 16.69
CA ILE A 304 7.03 17.89 16.35
C ILE A 304 6.51 17.40 15.00
N ALA A 305 7.36 17.29 13.98
CA ALA A 305 6.96 16.82 12.66
C ALA A 305 6.44 15.38 12.69
N THR A 306 7.11 14.49 13.44
CA THR A 306 6.68 13.08 13.57
C THR A 306 5.38 12.97 14.34
N PHE A 307 5.24 13.71 15.44
CA PHE A 307 4.02 13.72 16.24
C PHE A 307 2.84 14.31 15.45
N GLY A 308 3.05 15.44 14.77
CA GLY A 308 2.06 16.06 13.90
C GLY A 308 1.62 15.14 12.77
N GLY A 309 2.56 14.45 12.12
CA GLY A 309 2.26 13.45 11.09
C GLY A 309 1.45 12.26 11.63
N ALA A 310 1.79 11.76 12.82
CA ALA A 310 1.03 10.69 13.47
C ALA A 310 -0.41 11.12 13.82
N LEU A 311 -0.58 12.34 14.36
CA LEU A 311 -1.89 12.91 14.66
C LEU A 311 -2.73 13.12 13.39
N ALA A 312 -2.11 13.61 12.31
CA ALA A 312 -2.77 13.78 11.02
C ALA A 312 -3.23 12.44 10.42
N ALA A 313 -2.37 11.42 10.46
CA ALA A 313 -2.73 10.06 10.04
C ALA A 313 -3.87 9.47 10.88
N PHE A 314 -3.85 9.68 12.20
CA PHE A 314 -4.92 9.25 13.09
C PHE A 314 -6.23 9.99 12.81
N ALA A 315 -6.18 11.29 12.54
CA ALA A 315 -7.35 12.11 12.25
C ALA A 315 -8.11 11.66 10.99
N VAL A 316 -7.41 11.17 9.95
CA VAL A 316 -8.05 10.61 8.74
C VAL A 316 -9.07 9.53 9.06
N GLY A 317 -8.78 8.68 10.07
CA GLY A 317 -9.69 7.61 10.47
C GLY A 317 -11.02 8.09 11.05
N TYR A 318 -11.11 9.34 11.51
CA TYR A 318 -12.34 9.95 12.04
C TYR A 318 -13.06 10.86 11.03
N VAL A 319 -12.39 11.20 9.94
CA VAL A 319 -12.93 12.09 8.91
C VAL A 319 -13.78 11.26 7.94
N LYS A 320 -15.11 11.45 8.03
CA LYS A 320 -16.08 10.84 7.10
C LYS A 320 -16.04 11.57 5.74
N VAL A 321 -15.01 11.31 4.95
CA VAL A 321 -14.84 11.83 3.60
C VAL A 321 -14.99 10.69 2.59
N ASN A 322 -15.70 10.94 1.49
CA ASN A 322 -15.72 10.02 0.37
C ASN A 322 -14.38 10.13 -0.38
N TRP A 323 -13.42 9.30 0.04
CA TRP A 323 -12.07 9.30 -0.49
C TRP A 323 -11.98 8.85 -1.95
N ASP A 324 -13.04 8.25 -2.52
CA ASP A 324 -13.08 7.89 -3.93
C ASP A 324 -13.34 9.11 -4.83
N LEU A 325 -14.11 10.07 -4.33
CA LEU A 325 -14.41 11.32 -5.04
C LEU A 325 -13.40 12.43 -4.70
N LEU A 326 -13.02 12.54 -3.43
CA LEU A 326 -12.19 13.63 -2.92
C LEU A 326 -10.70 13.25 -2.80
N GLY A 327 -10.35 11.97 -2.89
CA GLY A 327 -8.97 11.50 -2.73
C GLY A 327 -8.02 12.08 -3.77
N GLU A 328 -8.40 12.09 -5.05
CA GLU A 328 -7.58 12.64 -6.12
C GLU A 328 -7.38 14.16 -5.96
N LEU A 329 -8.44 14.89 -5.60
CA LEU A 329 -8.37 16.32 -5.32
C LEU A 329 -7.50 16.62 -4.09
N ALA A 330 -7.65 15.84 -3.02
CA ALA A 330 -6.83 15.97 -1.82
C ALA A 330 -5.35 15.70 -2.14
N LEU A 331 -5.06 14.63 -2.89
CA LEU A 331 -3.70 14.33 -3.38
C LEU A 331 -3.09 15.53 -4.09
N ALA A 332 -3.81 16.15 -5.02
CA ALA A 332 -3.31 17.28 -5.77
C ALA A 332 -3.05 18.52 -4.89
N ILE A 333 -4.02 18.92 -4.08
CA ILE A 333 -3.91 20.09 -3.20
C ILE A 333 -2.72 19.92 -2.25
N PHE A 334 -2.64 18.78 -1.54
CA PHE A 334 -1.59 18.54 -0.58
C PHE A 334 -0.22 18.30 -1.24
N SER A 335 -0.17 17.76 -2.46
CA SER A 335 1.08 17.67 -3.23
C SER A 335 1.62 19.06 -3.59
N VAL A 336 0.74 20.02 -3.91
CA VAL A 336 1.12 21.43 -4.13
C VAL A 336 1.58 22.09 -2.83
N VAL A 337 0.94 21.80 -1.70
CA VAL A 337 1.41 22.28 -0.38
C VAL A 337 2.81 21.73 -0.06
N ASN A 338 3.07 20.45 -0.34
CA ASN A 338 4.40 19.86 -0.19
C ASN A 338 5.44 20.54 -1.10
N ALA A 339 5.09 20.77 -2.37
CA ALA A 339 5.98 21.48 -3.30
C ALA A 339 6.29 22.91 -2.82
N GLY A 340 5.26 23.67 -2.43
CA GLY A 340 5.41 25.02 -1.89
C GLY A 340 6.27 25.06 -0.62
N SER A 341 6.16 24.05 0.23
CA SER A 341 6.97 23.93 1.44
C SER A 341 8.46 23.69 1.14
N LEU A 342 8.77 22.85 0.15
CA LEU A 342 10.15 22.66 -0.30
C LEU A 342 10.71 23.91 -1.02
N PHE A 343 9.89 24.61 -1.80
CA PHE A 343 10.26 25.90 -2.38
C PHE A 343 10.58 26.95 -1.32
N LEU A 344 9.79 27.02 -0.24
CA LEU A 344 10.07 27.87 0.89
C LEU A 344 11.43 27.53 1.51
N MET A 345 11.71 26.25 1.75
CA MET A 345 13.00 25.78 2.29
C MET A 345 14.19 26.11 1.37
N HIS A 346 13.98 26.09 0.05
CA HIS A 346 15.00 26.43 -0.93
C HIS A 346 15.37 27.92 -0.89
N TYR A 347 14.38 28.80 -1.05
CA TYR A 347 14.59 30.24 -1.21
C TYR A 347 14.84 30.98 0.11
N THR A 348 14.39 30.45 1.24
CA THR A 348 14.65 31.09 2.53
C THR A 348 16.12 30.95 2.93
N THR A 349 16.68 32.00 3.55
CA THR A 349 17.95 31.94 4.29
C THR A 349 17.73 31.80 5.80
N ASN A 350 16.49 31.96 6.26
CA ASN A 350 16.12 31.86 7.67
C ASN A 350 15.83 30.41 8.06
N ILE A 351 16.55 29.89 9.05
CA ILE A 351 16.40 28.51 9.54
C ILE A 351 15.01 28.22 10.11
N TRP A 352 14.34 29.17 10.77
CA TRP A 352 12.99 28.97 11.30
C TRP A 352 11.95 28.81 10.19
N ALA A 353 12.08 29.56 9.09
CA ALA A 353 11.24 29.38 7.92
C ALA A 353 11.53 28.04 7.23
N CYS A 354 12.79 27.59 7.23
CA CYS A 354 13.18 26.27 6.72
C CYS A 354 12.59 25.13 7.57
N TYR A 355 12.69 25.22 8.90
CA TYR A 355 12.07 24.29 9.84
C TYR A 355 10.54 24.26 9.70
N THR A 356 9.91 25.42 9.54
CA THR A 356 8.46 25.52 9.30
C THR A 356 8.07 24.83 8.00
N GLY A 357 8.82 25.06 6.91
CA GLY A 357 8.59 24.36 5.65
C GLY A 357 8.73 22.84 5.80
N TYR A 358 9.76 22.36 6.50
CA TYR A 358 9.93 20.92 6.74
C TYR A 358 8.80 20.32 7.61
N LEU A 359 8.35 21.03 8.64
CA LEU A 359 7.22 20.61 9.49
C LEU A 359 5.95 20.42 8.66
N ILE A 360 5.64 21.37 7.78
CA ILE A 360 4.48 21.28 6.88
C ILE A 360 4.67 20.11 5.92
N PHE A 361 5.82 20.04 5.24
CA PHE A 361 6.14 18.97 4.28
C PHE A 361 5.98 17.58 4.89
N LYS A 362 6.63 17.31 6.04
CA LYS A 362 6.61 15.99 6.68
C LYS A 362 5.23 15.61 7.20
N THR A 363 4.51 16.56 7.80
CA THR A 363 3.13 16.32 8.29
C THR A 363 2.18 16.01 7.14
N VAL A 364 2.23 16.81 6.07
CA VAL A 364 1.37 16.64 4.89
C VAL A 364 1.73 15.37 4.12
N TYR A 365 3.00 15.03 3.95
CA TYR A 365 3.42 13.75 3.37
C TYR A 365 2.89 12.56 4.19
N MET A 366 3.03 12.58 5.52
CA MET A 366 2.54 11.49 6.39
C MET A 366 1.02 11.31 6.32
N LEU A 367 0.28 12.40 6.12
CA LEU A 367 -1.16 12.36 5.84
C LEU A 367 -1.44 11.68 4.50
N LEU A 368 -0.79 12.15 3.43
CA LEU A 368 -1.03 11.65 2.07
C LEU A 368 -0.63 10.18 1.89
N ILE A 369 0.50 9.76 2.47
CA ILE A 369 0.94 8.37 2.41
C ILE A 369 -0.06 7.45 3.12
N THR A 370 -0.68 7.91 4.21
CA THR A 370 -1.72 7.17 4.93
C THR A 370 -2.97 6.98 4.06
N ILE A 371 -3.43 8.03 3.38
CA ILE A 371 -4.56 7.98 2.44
C ILE A 371 -4.22 7.05 1.27
N ALA A 372 -3.02 7.16 0.71
CA ALA A 372 -2.59 6.32 -0.41
C ALA A 372 -2.49 4.83 -0.02
N VAL A 373 -1.92 4.53 1.14
CA VAL A 373 -1.87 3.16 1.68
C VAL A 373 -3.29 2.62 1.86
N PHE A 374 -4.20 3.41 2.44
CA PHE A 374 -5.61 3.02 2.61
C PHE A 374 -6.29 2.73 1.27
N GLN A 375 -6.17 3.64 0.30
CA GLN A 375 -6.80 3.48 -1.02
C GLN A 375 -6.25 2.30 -1.82
N ILE A 376 -4.95 2.04 -1.73
CA ILE A 376 -4.33 0.85 -2.32
C ILE A 376 -4.84 -0.40 -1.60
N ALA A 377 -4.93 -0.38 -0.27
CA ALA A 377 -5.34 -1.53 0.54
C ALA A 377 -6.77 -1.97 0.28
N VAL A 378 -7.73 -1.04 0.21
CA VAL A 378 -9.16 -1.33 0.01
C VAL A 378 -9.43 -2.04 -1.33
N ASN A 379 -8.56 -1.82 -2.32
CA ASN A 379 -8.69 -2.40 -3.66
C ASN A 379 -7.89 -3.70 -3.85
N LEU A 380 -7.30 -4.26 -2.79
CA LEU A 380 -6.47 -5.46 -2.83
C LEU A 380 -7.01 -6.56 -1.92
N SER A 381 -6.85 -7.80 -2.34
CA SER A 381 -7.01 -8.93 -1.42
C SER A 381 -5.85 -8.97 -0.42
N VAL A 382 -6.11 -9.48 0.79
CA VAL A 382 -5.13 -9.59 1.89
C VAL A 382 -3.85 -10.31 1.44
N GLU A 383 -3.98 -11.32 0.58
CA GLU A 383 -2.85 -12.10 0.04
C GLU A 383 -1.95 -11.32 -0.93
N ARG A 384 -2.50 -10.29 -1.59
CA ARG A 384 -1.81 -9.47 -2.60
C ARG A 384 -1.24 -8.18 -2.03
N TYR A 385 -1.61 -7.81 -0.81
CA TYR A 385 -1.17 -6.61 -0.10
C TYR A 385 0.36 -6.52 -0.07
N ALA A 386 1.04 -7.50 0.51
CA ALA A 386 2.49 -7.47 0.69
C ALA A 386 3.25 -7.38 -0.64
N LEU A 387 2.72 -8.02 -1.70
CA LEU A 387 3.32 -8.02 -3.03
C LEU A 387 3.25 -6.62 -3.67
N VAL A 388 2.08 -5.97 -3.65
CA VAL A 388 1.91 -4.63 -4.25
C VAL A 388 2.72 -3.57 -3.50
N PHE A 389 2.69 -3.56 -2.17
CA PHE A 389 3.50 -2.61 -1.39
C PHE A 389 5.00 -2.85 -1.56
N GLY A 390 5.44 -4.11 -1.64
CA GLY A 390 6.85 -4.45 -1.91
C GLY A 390 7.32 -3.92 -3.27
N ILE A 391 6.50 -4.05 -4.31
CA ILE A 391 6.86 -3.55 -5.65
C ILE A 391 6.77 -2.05 -5.75
N ASN A 392 5.76 -1.43 -5.16
CA ASN A 392 5.70 0.01 -5.06
C ASN A 392 6.97 0.56 -4.40
N THR A 393 7.42 -0.08 -3.30
CA THR A 393 8.68 0.27 -2.61
C THR A 393 9.88 0.10 -3.54
N PHE A 394 9.97 -1.02 -4.25
CA PHE A 394 11.04 -1.26 -5.21
C PHE A 394 11.09 -0.19 -6.32
N ILE A 395 9.93 0.16 -6.90
CA ILE A 395 9.83 1.20 -7.93
C ILE A 395 10.25 2.57 -7.35
N ALA A 396 9.83 2.89 -6.12
CA ALA A 396 10.25 4.12 -5.44
C ALA A 396 11.78 4.19 -5.30
N LEU A 397 12.43 3.08 -4.92
CA LEU A 397 13.89 3.03 -4.81
C LEU A 397 14.61 3.10 -6.15
N VAL A 398 14.04 2.52 -7.22
CA VAL A 398 14.57 2.68 -8.58
C VAL A 398 14.52 4.15 -8.98
N ILE A 399 13.37 4.81 -8.80
CA ILE A 399 13.20 6.24 -9.08
C ILE A 399 14.22 7.05 -8.27
N GLN A 400 14.28 6.82 -6.96
CA GLN A 400 15.22 7.50 -6.06
C GLN A 400 16.68 7.30 -6.48
N THR A 401 17.06 6.09 -6.88
CA THR A 401 18.42 5.77 -7.34
C THR A 401 18.76 6.50 -8.63
N ILE A 402 17.85 6.51 -9.61
CA ILE A 402 18.03 7.24 -10.87
C ILE A 402 18.28 8.73 -10.58
N ILE A 403 17.50 9.31 -9.66
CA ILE A 403 17.66 10.72 -9.28
C ILE A 403 18.97 10.94 -8.55
N THR A 404 19.34 10.05 -7.65
CA THR A 404 20.62 10.14 -6.92
C THR A 404 21.78 10.15 -7.92
N VAL A 405 21.78 9.25 -8.90
CA VAL A 405 22.82 9.18 -9.95
C VAL A 405 22.83 10.44 -10.83
N ILE A 406 21.67 10.94 -11.25
CA ILE A 406 21.60 12.08 -12.18
C ILE A 406 21.89 13.41 -11.47
N VAL A 407 21.31 13.61 -10.28
CA VAL A 407 21.23 14.93 -9.63
C VAL A 407 22.30 15.11 -8.56
N VAL A 408 22.62 14.04 -7.81
CA VAL A 408 23.48 14.13 -6.62
C VAL A 408 24.91 13.72 -6.92
N ASP A 409 25.08 12.60 -7.62
CA ASP A 409 26.39 12.02 -7.89
C ASP A 409 27.29 12.99 -8.69
N GLN A 410 28.59 13.01 -8.37
CA GLN A 410 29.60 13.75 -9.13
C GLN A 410 29.71 13.25 -10.58
N GLY A 411 29.39 11.98 -10.83
CA GLY A 411 29.28 11.43 -12.19
C GLY A 411 28.07 11.95 -12.98
N GLY A 412 27.10 12.56 -12.31
CA GLY A 412 25.91 13.19 -12.88
C GLY A 412 26.06 14.71 -12.99
N LEU A 413 25.04 15.44 -12.55
CA LEU A 413 24.99 16.91 -12.57
C LEU A 413 25.62 17.56 -11.33
N GLY A 414 25.78 16.82 -10.22
CA GLY A 414 26.33 17.35 -8.96
C GLY A 414 25.63 18.61 -8.46
N LEU A 415 24.29 18.68 -8.55
CA LEU A 415 23.55 19.90 -8.26
C LEU A 415 23.63 20.27 -6.76
N PRO A 416 23.60 21.57 -6.41
CA PRO A 416 23.56 22.02 -5.02
C PRO A 416 22.39 21.42 -4.22
N ILE A 417 22.64 21.07 -2.97
CA ILE A 417 21.72 20.41 -2.01
C ILE A 417 20.36 21.12 -1.90
N SER A 418 20.34 22.45 -2.04
CA SER A 418 19.11 23.24 -1.95
C SER A 418 18.14 22.95 -3.11
N ILE A 419 18.63 22.46 -4.26
CA ILE A 419 17.85 22.31 -5.50
C ILE A 419 17.33 20.88 -5.67
N GLN A 420 18.09 19.89 -5.18
CA GLN A 420 17.81 18.47 -5.42
C GLN A 420 16.38 18.04 -4.97
N PRO A 421 15.87 18.45 -3.79
CA PRO A 421 14.54 18.03 -3.34
C PRO A 421 13.40 18.74 -4.09
N VAL A 422 13.63 19.96 -4.58
CA VAL A 422 12.65 20.74 -5.35
C VAL A 422 12.38 20.10 -6.71
N ILE A 423 13.42 19.61 -7.38
CA ILE A 423 13.30 18.94 -8.69
C ILE A 423 12.38 17.71 -8.59
N LEU A 424 12.57 16.88 -7.54
CA LEU A 424 11.84 15.63 -7.38
C LEU A 424 10.37 15.83 -6.98
N GLN A 425 10.10 16.80 -6.10
CA GLN A 425 8.72 17.12 -5.75
C GLN A 425 7.98 17.81 -6.91
N GLY A 426 8.68 18.56 -7.76
CA GLY A 426 8.15 19.08 -9.02
C GLY A 426 7.68 17.96 -9.96
N ILE A 427 8.50 16.92 -10.16
CA ILE A 427 8.13 15.73 -10.96
C ILE A 427 6.92 15.01 -10.35
N SER A 428 6.90 14.85 -9.02
CA SER A 428 5.77 14.21 -8.32
C SER A 428 4.48 15.01 -8.43
N CYS A 429 4.55 16.35 -8.38
CA CYS A 429 3.41 17.25 -8.59
C CYS A 429 2.89 17.20 -10.04
N ASN A 430 3.79 17.12 -11.03
CA ASN A 430 3.45 16.92 -12.43
C ASN A 430 2.69 15.63 -12.67
N ILE A 431 3.12 14.54 -12.03
CA ILE A 431 2.41 13.26 -12.09
C ILE A 431 1.05 13.39 -11.43
N CYS A 432 0.96 13.99 -10.25
CA CYS A 432 -0.31 14.26 -9.57
C CYS A 432 -1.29 15.07 -10.44
N TRP A 433 -0.78 16.01 -11.23
CA TRP A 433 -1.56 16.78 -12.19
C TRP A 433 -2.01 15.95 -13.39
N LEU A 434 -1.14 15.09 -13.94
CA LEU A 434 -1.52 14.11 -14.97
C LEU A 434 -2.57 13.12 -14.43
N LEU A 435 -2.48 12.72 -13.16
CA LEU A 435 -3.47 11.89 -12.50
C LEU A 435 -4.83 12.59 -12.42
N LEU A 436 -4.89 13.88 -12.14
CA LEU A 436 -6.14 14.65 -12.17
C LEU A 436 -6.74 14.79 -13.58
N LEU A 437 -5.89 14.84 -14.62
CA LEU A 437 -6.34 14.98 -16.00
C LEU A 437 -6.90 13.68 -16.58
N PHE A 438 -6.33 12.53 -16.19
CA PHE A 438 -6.64 11.23 -16.79
C PHE A 438 -7.36 10.26 -15.82
N GLY A 439 -7.30 10.53 -14.51
CA GLY A 439 -8.14 9.96 -13.46
C GLY A 439 -9.56 10.50 -13.58
N GLN A 440 -10.54 9.70 -13.21
CA GLN A 440 -11.89 9.84 -13.74
C GLN A 440 -12.64 11.04 -13.13
N GLY A 441 -12.93 12.06 -13.93
CA GLY A 441 -14.20 12.81 -13.78
C GLY A 441 -14.20 14.17 -13.07
N VAL A 442 -13.10 14.93 -13.04
CA VAL A 442 -13.19 16.32 -12.58
C VAL A 442 -13.74 17.23 -13.69
N ARG A 443 -15.06 17.48 -13.68
CA ARG A 443 -15.78 18.44 -14.55
C ARG A 443 -15.50 19.93 -14.21
N THR A 444 -14.36 20.28 -13.63
CA THR A 444 -14.03 21.66 -13.27
C THR A 444 -12.82 22.17 -14.05
N MET A 445 -13.08 22.57 -15.30
CA MET A 445 -12.11 23.23 -16.20
C MET A 445 -11.43 24.46 -15.57
N GLN A 446 -12.09 25.16 -14.64
CA GLN A 446 -11.57 26.41 -14.06
C GLN A 446 -10.46 26.20 -13.01
N VAL A 447 -10.43 25.06 -12.32
CA VAL A 447 -9.38 24.73 -11.35
C VAL A 447 -8.11 24.25 -12.07
N LEU A 448 -8.29 23.57 -13.21
CA LEU A 448 -7.22 23.05 -14.06
C LEU A 448 -6.37 24.16 -14.69
N GLU A 449 -6.96 25.29 -15.10
CA GLU A 449 -6.23 26.43 -15.67
C GLU A 449 -5.34 27.14 -14.63
N PHE A 450 -5.79 27.25 -13.38
CA PHE A 450 -5.00 27.83 -12.28
C PHE A 450 -3.77 26.97 -11.95
N PHE A 451 -3.94 25.63 -11.89
CA PHE A 451 -2.83 24.71 -11.65
C PHE A 451 -1.88 24.59 -12.86
N TYR A 452 -2.38 24.68 -14.09
CA TYR A 452 -1.55 24.74 -15.30
C TYR A 452 -0.59 25.93 -15.28
N GLY A 453 -1.06 27.11 -14.83
CA GLY A 453 -0.21 28.30 -14.69
C GLY A 453 0.90 28.18 -13.63
N MET A 454 0.64 27.50 -12.52
CA MET A 454 1.65 27.31 -11.45
C MET A 454 2.70 26.24 -11.79
N VAL A 455 2.27 25.16 -12.46
CA VAL A 455 3.15 24.07 -12.89
C VAL A 455 4.08 24.53 -14.01
N THR A 456 3.54 25.23 -15.02
CA THR A 456 4.36 25.82 -16.08
C THR A 456 5.33 26.87 -15.54
N ALA A 457 4.95 27.66 -14.53
CA ALA A 457 5.89 28.56 -13.85
C ALA A 457 7.04 27.80 -13.15
N THR A 458 6.74 26.62 -12.58
CA THR A 458 7.74 25.76 -11.93
C THR A 458 8.69 25.11 -12.94
N GLU A 459 8.17 24.61 -14.07
CA GLU A 459 8.98 24.07 -15.17
C GLU A 459 9.84 25.14 -15.84
N VAL A 460 9.28 26.33 -16.09
CA VAL A 460 10.02 27.47 -16.66
C VAL A 460 11.09 27.95 -15.69
N ALA A 461 10.84 27.97 -14.38
CA ALA A 461 11.86 28.30 -13.39
C ALA A 461 12.99 27.25 -13.33
N CYS A 462 12.65 25.95 -13.35
CA CYS A 462 13.64 24.86 -13.39
C CYS A 462 14.45 24.88 -14.70
N TYR A 463 13.79 25.03 -15.86
CA TYR A 463 14.48 25.11 -17.15
C TYR A 463 15.34 26.37 -17.26
N ALA A 464 14.82 27.55 -16.89
CA ALA A 464 15.58 28.78 -16.91
C ALA A 464 16.79 28.73 -15.97
N TYR A 465 16.66 28.06 -14.82
CA TYR A 465 17.76 27.91 -13.86
C TYR A 465 18.79 26.87 -14.30
N ILE A 466 18.38 25.71 -14.82
CA ILE A 466 19.30 24.74 -15.45
C ILE A 466 20.07 25.43 -16.58
N TYR A 467 19.38 26.25 -17.40
CA TYR A 467 20.03 27.01 -18.46
C TYR A 467 20.93 28.13 -17.95
N CYS A 468 20.60 28.78 -16.83
CA CYS A 468 21.41 29.87 -16.26
C CYS A 468 22.58 29.41 -15.38
N VAL A 469 22.53 28.22 -14.78
CA VAL A 469 23.53 27.75 -13.80
C VAL A 469 24.40 26.60 -14.32
N VAL A 470 23.86 25.71 -15.17
CA VAL A 470 24.67 24.64 -15.79
C VAL A 470 25.45 25.19 -17.00
N SER A 471 24.89 26.18 -17.71
CA SER A 471 25.52 26.73 -18.91
C SER A 471 26.82 27.52 -18.65
N PRO A 472 26.97 28.34 -17.58
CA PRO A 472 28.23 29.07 -17.32
C PRO A 472 29.42 28.15 -17.05
N GLU A 473 29.25 27.08 -16.26
CA GLU A 473 30.34 26.16 -15.93
C GLU A 473 30.71 25.27 -17.12
N HIS A 474 29.72 24.79 -17.89
CA HIS A 474 29.99 24.05 -19.13
C HIS A 474 30.56 24.95 -20.25
N TYR A 475 30.20 26.24 -20.28
CA TYR A 475 30.79 27.24 -21.17
C TYR A 475 32.24 27.53 -20.78
N GLN A 476 32.55 27.73 -19.50
CA GLN A 476 33.93 27.92 -19.01
C GLN A 476 34.81 26.68 -19.25
N LYS A 477 34.28 25.46 -19.08
CA LYS A 477 35.02 24.21 -19.37
C LYS A 477 35.28 24.05 -20.88
N ARG A 478 34.33 24.44 -21.74
CA ARG A 478 34.50 24.46 -23.21
C ARG A 478 35.40 25.60 -23.68
N GLU A 479 35.38 26.76 -23.05
CA GLU A 479 36.29 27.87 -23.37
C GLU A 479 37.72 27.57 -22.93
N LYS A 480 37.95 27.01 -21.74
CA LYS A 480 39.30 26.57 -21.35
C LYS A 480 39.88 25.54 -22.32
N LEU A 481 39.05 24.62 -22.83
CA LEU A 481 39.47 23.65 -23.85
C LEU A 481 39.72 24.29 -25.24
N LYS A 482 39.02 25.41 -25.56
CA LYS A 482 39.24 26.19 -26.78
C LYS A 482 40.44 27.12 -26.69
N ILE A 483 40.71 27.70 -25.52
CA ILE A 483 41.87 28.53 -25.22
C ILE A 483 43.13 27.68 -25.26
N HIS A 484 43.11 26.48 -24.66
CA HIS A 484 44.24 25.56 -24.72
C HIS A 484 44.54 25.07 -26.15
N LYS A 485 43.50 24.83 -26.96
CA LYS A 485 43.66 24.56 -28.40
C LYS A 485 44.08 25.79 -29.22
N ALA A 486 43.74 27.00 -28.81
CA ALA A 486 44.16 28.23 -29.49
C ALA A 486 45.65 28.56 -29.21
N GLU A 487 46.13 28.25 -28.01
CA GLU A 487 47.54 28.36 -27.62
C GLU A 487 48.42 27.31 -28.33
N GLU A 488 47.93 26.09 -28.54
CA GLU A 488 48.62 25.06 -29.35
C GLU A 488 48.82 25.46 -30.83
N ILE A 489 48.02 26.40 -31.34
CA ILE A 489 48.09 26.89 -32.73
C ILE A 489 48.70 28.32 -32.79
N GLY A 490 49.26 28.81 -31.68
CA GLY A 490 50.04 30.06 -31.64
C GLY A 490 49.22 31.36 -31.58
N ILE A 491 47.95 31.32 -31.15
CA ILE A 491 47.11 32.51 -31.00
C ILE A 491 47.20 33.02 -29.55
N GLN A 492 47.77 34.21 -29.35
CA GLN A 492 47.77 34.87 -28.03
C GLN A 492 46.44 35.59 -27.75
N ILE A 493 45.83 35.29 -26.60
CA ILE A 493 44.61 35.95 -26.10
C ILE A 493 45.01 36.75 -24.85
N GLN A 494 44.79 38.07 -24.87
CA GLN A 494 45.07 38.96 -23.74
C GLN A 494 43.85 39.03 -22.81
N GLU A 495 44.00 38.61 -21.55
CA GLU A 495 42.99 38.79 -20.51
C GLU A 495 42.96 40.24 -19.99
N GLN A 496 41.82 40.92 -20.09
CA GLN A 496 41.53 42.12 -19.30
C GLN A 496 40.69 41.72 -18.08
N SER A 497 41.20 42.02 -16.90
CA SER A 497 40.54 41.78 -15.61
C SER A 497 39.37 42.76 -15.39
N CYS A 498 38.25 42.25 -14.86
CA CYS A 498 37.17 43.08 -14.31
C CYS A 498 36.86 42.61 -12.88
N SER A 499 36.73 43.58 -11.97
CA SER A 499 36.48 43.44 -10.54
C SER A 499 35.00 43.13 -10.21
N PRO A 500 34.70 42.47 -9.08
CA PRO A 500 33.39 41.91 -8.79
C PRO A 500 32.47 42.88 -8.02
N GLU A 501 31.98 43.95 -8.65
CA GLU A 501 30.88 44.74 -8.07
C GLU A 501 29.94 45.25 -9.18
N ARG A 502 28.63 44.95 -9.02
CA ARG A 502 27.45 45.25 -9.88
C ARG A 502 27.11 44.25 -10.99
N TYR A 503 26.22 43.32 -10.66
CA TYR A 503 25.32 42.72 -11.66
C TYR A 503 24.17 43.69 -11.96
N GLN A 504 24.32 44.50 -13.01
CA GLN A 504 23.17 45.07 -13.74
C GLN A 504 22.89 44.18 -14.97
N THR A 505 21.64 43.77 -15.10
CA THR A 505 21.08 42.98 -16.19
C THR A 505 21.34 43.64 -17.54
N LYS A 506 22.19 43.04 -18.39
CA LYS A 506 22.24 43.36 -19.83
C LYS A 506 21.28 42.43 -20.58
N VAL A 507 20.16 42.97 -21.02
CA VAL A 507 19.26 42.34 -22.00
C VAL A 507 19.96 42.40 -23.36
N LEU A 508 20.37 41.25 -23.89
CA LEU A 508 20.81 41.10 -25.27
C LEU A 508 19.58 40.90 -26.17
N ASN A 509 19.19 41.94 -26.89
CA ASN A 509 18.20 41.86 -27.97
C ASN A 509 18.74 41.00 -29.11
N TRP A 510 18.07 39.88 -29.39
CA TRP A 510 18.20 39.16 -30.65
C TRP A 510 16.95 39.39 -31.48
N SER A 511 17.06 40.21 -32.52
CA SER A 511 16.09 40.34 -33.59
C SER A 511 16.54 39.48 -34.77
N LEU A 512 15.74 38.47 -35.13
CA LEU A 512 15.83 37.75 -36.40
C LEU A 512 14.43 37.67 -37.05
N PRO A 513 14.35 37.57 -38.39
CA PRO A 513 13.24 38.13 -39.16
C PRO A 513 12.06 37.18 -39.29
N VAL A 514 10.87 37.78 -39.25
CA VAL A 514 9.58 37.16 -39.53
C VAL A 514 9.38 37.06 -41.05
N SER A 515 8.93 35.91 -41.53
CA SER A 515 8.16 35.79 -42.77
C SER A 515 7.05 34.74 -42.60
N PRO A 516 5.84 34.97 -43.15
CA PRO A 516 4.59 34.38 -42.67
C PRO A 516 4.02 33.32 -43.62
N ALA A 517 3.40 32.27 -43.07
CA ALA A 517 2.49 31.41 -43.82
C ALA A 517 1.30 30.94 -42.94
N THR A 518 0.23 31.74 -43.01
CA THR A 518 -1.14 31.30 -43.31
C THR A 518 -1.95 30.44 -42.32
N ARG A 519 -2.75 31.17 -41.54
CA ARG A 519 -4.23 31.09 -41.33
C ARG A 519 -4.91 29.85 -40.71
N LEU A 520 -5.65 30.17 -39.63
CA LEU A 520 -6.92 29.61 -39.17
C LEU A 520 -7.91 29.27 -40.31
N CYS A 521 -8.68 28.18 -40.14
CA CYS A 521 -10.14 28.20 -40.38
C CYS A 521 -10.91 27.05 -39.68
N CYS A 522 -11.91 27.44 -38.89
CA CYS A 522 -13.24 26.88 -38.62
C CYS A 522 -13.51 25.40 -38.26
N MET A 523 -14.16 25.26 -37.09
CA MET A 523 -15.33 24.43 -36.80
C MET A 523 -16.22 24.13 -38.01
N CYS A 524 -16.62 22.86 -38.17
CA CYS A 524 -17.92 22.49 -38.71
C CYS A 524 -18.40 21.16 -38.09
N CYS A 525 -19.69 21.14 -37.73
CA CYS A 525 -20.45 20.02 -37.19
C CYS A 525 -20.43 18.79 -38.10
N TYR A 526 -20.44 17.59 -37.51
CA TYR A 526 -21.10 16.43 -38.13
C TYR A 526 -21.86 15.60 -37.10
N SER A 527 -23.12 15.38 -37.43
CA SER A 527 -24.16 14.70 -36.70
C SER A 527 -24.14 13.19 -37.02
N ASN A 528 -24.26 12.36 -35.98
CA ASN A 528 -25.11 11.17 -35.84
C ASN A 528 -25.11 9.96 -36.84
N ILE A 529 -25.37 8.79 -36.20
CA ILE A 529 -25.84 7.43 -36.64
C ILE A 529 -24.77 6.41 -37.17
N PRO A 530 -24.93 5.07 -37.00
CA PRO A 530 -24.01 4.19 -36.26
C PRO A 530 -23.53 2.96 -37.08
N GLY A 531 -22.65 2.12 -36.52
CA GLY A 531 -22.22 0.87 -37.18
C GLY A 531 -21.55 -0.13 -36.24
N HIS A 532 -22.17 -1.32 -36.17
CA HIS A 532 -21.79 -2.54 -35.46
C HIS A 532 -20.36 -3.07 -35.73
N ILE A 533 -19.69 -3.60 -34.70
CA ILE A 533 -18.74 -4.73 -34.80
C ILE A 533 -18.89 -5.65 -33.57
N TYR A 534 -19.08 -6.95 -33.84
CA TYR A 534 -19.08 -8.13 -32.93
C TYR A 534 -17.75 -8.22 -32.14
N GLY A 535 -17.62 -8.66 -30.89
CA GLY A 535 -18.25 -9.77 -30.16
C GLY A 535 -17.17 -10.78 -29.72
N MET A 536 -16.66 -10.66 -28.49
CA MET A 536 -16.07 -11.77 -27.69
C MET A 536 -16.50 -11.55 -26.23
N SER A 537 -17.34 -12.47 -25.73
CA SER A 537 -18.03 -12.37 -24.44
C SER A 537 -17.28 -13.16 -23.35
N PRO A 538 -17.06 -12.60 -22.14
CA PRO A 538 -16.81 -13.39 -20.94
C PRO A 538 -18.12 -13.96 -20.38
N CYS A 539 -18.05 -15.11 -19.68
CA CYS A 539 -19.17 -15.67 -18.92
C CYS A 539 -19.65 -14.67 -17.85
N PRO A 540 -20.96 -14.60 -17.54
CA PRO A 540 -21.47 -13.70 -16.51
C PRO A 540 -21.20 -14.28 -15.11
N ASP A 541 -20.42 -13.54 -14.32
CA ASP A 541 -20.29 -13.76 -12.87
C ASP A 541 -21.57 -13.26 -12.16
N VAL A 542 -22.11 -14.09 -11.26
CA VAL A 542 -23.35 -13.81 -10.53
C VAL A 542 -23.01 -13.32 -9.11
N THR A 543 -23.26 -12.05 -8.84
CA THR A 543 -22.99 -11.33 -7.58
C THR A 543 -24.29 -11.15 -6.80
N LEU A 544 -24.37 -11.60 -5.53
CA LEU A 544 -25.56 -11.44 -4.65
C LEU A 544 -25.24 -10.43 -3.51
N PRO A 545 -26.12 -9.48 -3.12
CA PRO A 545 -25.85 -8.56 -2.01
C PRO A 545 -26.90 -8.73 -0.86
N PRO A 546 -26.94 -7.86 0.16
CA PRO A 546 -26.47 -8.15 1.51
C PRO A 546 -27.59 -8.35 2.56
N TRP A 547 -27.17 -8.74 3.77
CA TRP A 547 -27.99 -9.22 4.91
C TRP A 547 -28.00 -8.23 6.10
N LYS A 548 -29.08 -8.13 6.89
CA LYS A 548 -29.06 -7.41 8.19
C LYS A 548 -29.82 -8.15 9.30
N GLU A 549 -29.12 -8.28 10.44
CA GLU A 549 -29.53 -8.45 11.86
C GLU A 549 -30.33 -9.69 12.34
N CYS A 550 -29.57 -10.72 12.78
CA CYS A 550 -29.54 -11.29 14.15
C CYS A 550 -28.40 -12.31 14.21
N PRO A 551 -28.08 -13.02 15.31
CA PRO A 551 -27.06 -14.09 15.29
C PRO A 551 -27.50 -15.35 14.49
N ALA A 552 -28.45 -15.22 13.57
CA ALA A 552 -29.01 -16.30 12.75
C ALA A 552 -28.47 -16.30 11.29
N PRO A 553 -28.51 -15.20 10.50
CA PRO A 553 -28.18 -15.19 9.07
C PRO A 553 -26.71 -15.55 8.79
N THR A 554 -25.81 -15.19 9.71
CA THR A 554 -24.36 -15.34 9.57
C THR A 554 -23.92 -16.80 9.41
N PHE A 555 -24.71 -17.77 9.88
CA PHE A 555 -24.30 -19.17 9.80
C PHE A 555 -24.68 -19.86 8.49
N CYS A 556 -25.71 -19.40 7.77
CA CYS A 556 -26.15 -20.05 6.54
C CYS A 556 -25.09 -19.93 5.42
N HIS A 557 -24.45 -18.78 5.27
CA HIS A 557 -23.43 -18.58 4.25
C HIS A 557 -22.10 -19.29 4.61
N ILE A 558 -21.67 -19.27 5.87
CA ILE A 558 -20.47 -20.00 6.33
C ILE A 558 -20.65 -21.50 6.09
N LEU A 559 -21.81 -22.05 6.45
CA LEU A 559 -22.13 -23.45 6.22
C LEU A 559 -22.19 -23.78 4.73
N PHE A 560 -22.75 -22.89 3.91
CA PHE A 560 -22.79 -23.05 2.47
C PHE A 560 -21.39 -23.07 1.86
N VAL A 561 -20.50 -22.14 2.25
CA VAL A 561 -19.17 -21.97 1.65
C VAL A 561 -18.17 -22.97 2.21
N GLN A 562 -18.13 -23.15 3.53
CA GLN A 562 -17.09 -23.89 4.25
C GLN A 562 -17.56 -25.25 4.78
N GLY A 563 -18.88 -25.51 4.84
CA GLY A 563 -19.43 -26.77 5.36
C GLY A 563 -19.40 -26.91 6.88
N ILE A 564 -18.99 -25.86 7.60
CA ILE A 564 -18.77 -25.81 9.06
C ILE A 564 -19.83 -24.90 9.71
N PHE A 565 -20.35 -25.30 10.86
CA PHE A 565 -21.19 -24.46 11.74
C PHE A 565 -20.34 -24.02 12.93
N VAL A 566 -20.33 -22.73 13.25
CA VAL A 566 -19.58 -22.16 14.37
C VAL A 566 -20.57 -21.81 15.47
N GLU A 567 -20.40 -22.32 16.69
CA GLU A 567 -21.37 -22.10 17.77
C GLU A 567 -21.31 -20.69 18.39
N LYS A 568 -20.21 -19.96 18.17
CA LYS A 568 -19.97 -18.63 18.76
C LYS A 568 -20.06 -17.54 17.68
N TYR A 569 -20.98 -16.60 17.85
CA TYR A 569 -21.16 -15.45 16.97
C TYR A 569 -20.09 -14.39 17.27
N ASP A 570 -19.26 -14.06 16.27
CA ASP A 570 -18.36 -12.91 16.27
C ASP A 570 -18.93 -11.89 15.26
N PRO A 571 -19.27 -10.65 15.66
CA PRO A 571 -19.74 -9.66 14.71
C PRO A 571 -18.63 -9.37 13.71
N THR A 572 -18.84 -9.78 12.45
CA THR A 572 -17.91 -9.56 11.34
C THR A 572 -17.77 -8.05 11.07
N ILE A 573 -16.74 -7.63 10.34
CA ILE A 573 -16.63 -6.22 9.88
C ILE A 573 -17.18 -6.14 8.45
N GLU A 574 -16.88 -7.13 7.61
CA GLU A 574 -17.44 -7.42 6.28
C GLU A 574 -16.69 -8.65 5.73
N ASP A 575 -17.38 -9.69 5.24
CA ASP A 575 -16.72 -10.85 4.59
C ASP A 575 -17.34 -11.15 3.22
N SER A 576 -16.50 -11.23 2.19
CA SER A 576 -16.90 -11.69 0.85
C SER A 576 -16.44 -13.12 0.60
N TYR A 577 -17.37 -14.01 0.26
CA TYR A 577 -17.09 -15.41 -0.03
C TYR A 577 -17.35 -15.71 -1.51
N ARG A 578 -16.48 -16.52 -2.12
CA ARG A 578 -16.68 -17.01 -3.49
C ARG A 578 -16.86 -18.52 -3.51
N LYS A 579 -17.89 -19.01 -4.20
CA LYS A 579 -18.14 -20.44 -4.37
C LYS A 579 -18.62 -20.76 -5.78
N GLN A 580 -17.95 -21.72 -6.43
CA GLN A 580 -18.43 -22.28 -7.68
C GLN A 580 -19.53 -23.29 -7.39
N VAL A 581 -20.67 -23.15 -8.05
CA VAL A 581 -21.82 -24.06 -7.94
C VAL A 581 -22.34 -24.43 -9.32
N GLU A 582 -22.97 -25.59 -9.41
CA GLU A 582 -23.70 -26.01 -10.61
C GLU A 582 -25.20 -25.96 -10.32
N VAL A 583 -25.91 -25.07 -11.01
CA VAL A 583 -27.37 -24.90 -10.89
C VAL A 583 -27.98 -25.13 -12.26
N ASP A 584 -28.92 -26.07 -12.36
CA ASP A 584 -29.60 -26.45 -13.61
C ASP A 584 -28.63 -26.76 -14.79
N ALA A 585 -27.54 -27.48 -14.49
CA ALA A 585 -26.45 -27.82 -15.40
C ALA A 585 -25.67 -26.63 -15.99
N GLN A 586 -25.70 -25.48 -15.31
CA GLN A 586 -24.84 -24.33 -15.57
C GLN A 586 -23.90 -24.10 -14.39
N GLN A 587 -22.60 -23.96 -14.69
CA GLN A 587 -21.62 -23.54 -13.69
C GLN A 587 -21.73 -22.04 -13.46
N CYS A 588 -21.98 -21.64 -12.22
CA CYS A 588 -22.07 -20.26 -11.77
C CYS A 588 -21.02 -20.00 -10.69
N MET A 589 -20.33 -18.87 -10.78
CA MET A 589 -19.52 -18.36 -9.68
C MET A 589 -20.40 -17.47 -8.82
N LEU A 590 -20.58 -17.83 -7.55
CA LEU A 590 -21.30 -17.00 -6.59
C LEU A 590 -20.31 -16.18 -5.78
N GLU A 591 -20.53 -14.87 -5.77
CA GLU A 591 -19.93 -13.96 -4.80
C GLU A 591 -21.00 -13.57 -3.77
N ILE A 592 -20.79 -14.01 -2.54
CA ILE A 592 -21.71 -13.87 -1.41
C ILE A 592 -21.10 -12.89 -0.43
N LEU A 593 -21.78 -11.78 -0.18
CA LEU A 593 -21.33 -10.75 0.76
C LEU A 593 -22.11 -10.85 2.08
N ASP A 594 -21.40 -11.06 3.19
CA ASP A 594 -21.95 -10.95 4.54
C ASP A 594 -21.64 -9.57 5.11
N THR A 595 -22.69 -8.80 5.42
CA THR A 595 -22.55 -7.46 6.01
C THR A 595 -22.96 -7.52 7.47
N ALA A 596 -22.05 -7.18 8.36
CA ALA A 596 -22.35 -7.12 9.78
C ALA A 596 -23.28 -5.96 10.14
N GLY A 597 -24.12 -6.19 11.15
CA GLY A 597 -25.10 -5.25 11.69
C GLY A 597 -24.50 -4.10 12.51
N THR A 598 -23.49 -3.39 12.00
CA THR A 598 -23.10 -2.10 12.58
C THR A 598 -23.72 -0.98 11.77
N GLU A 599 -24.65 -0.24 12.38
CA GLU A 599 -25.32 0.96 11.84
C GLU A 599 -24.36 2.12 11.47
N GLN A 600 -23.06 1.91 11.59
CA GLN A 600 -22.01 2.93 11.50
C GLN A 600 -21.57 3.23 10.05
N PHE A 601 -21.97 2.41 9.05
CA PHE A 601 -21.54 2.54 7.65
C PHE A 601 -22.69 2.51 6.62
N THR A 602 -23.66 3.42 6.74
CA THR A 602 -24.82 3.52 5.82
C THR A 602 -24.41 3.65 4.34
N ALA A 603 -23.30 4.32 4.04
CA ALA A 603 -22.83 4.54 2.67
C ALA A 603 -22.35 3.26 1.95
N MET A 604 -21.77 2.30 2.68
CA MET A 604 -21.33 1.02 2.10
C MET A 604 -22.53 0.11 1.80
N ARG A 605 -23.56 0.17 2.65
CA ARG A 605 -24.83 -0.56 2.47
C ARG A 605 -25.53 -0.22 1.16
N ASP A 606 -25.61 1.07 0.82
CA ASP A 606 -26.21 1.52 -0.44
C ASP A 606 -25.42 1.01 -1.66
N LEU A 607 -24.08 0.97 -1.57
CA LEU A 607 -23.24 0.44 -2.65
C LEU A 607 -23.50 -1.05 -2.88
N TYR A 608 -23.63 -1.85 -1.83
CA TYR A 608 -23.92 -3.29 -1.95
C TYR A 608 -25.31 -3.54 -2.51
N MET A 609 -26.33 -2.85 -1.96
CA MET A 609 -27.69 -2.92 -2.49
C MET A 609 -27.72 -2.49 -3.96
N LYS A 610 -26.95 -1.48 -4.35
CA LYS A 610 -26.85 -1.07 -5.74
C LYS A 610 -26.21 -2.13 -6.63
N ASN A 611 -25.16 -2.80 -6.17
CA ASN A 611 -24.36 -3.68 -7.02
C ASN A 611 -24.91 -5.10 -7.18
N GLY A 612 -25.41 -5.74 -6.12
CA GLY A 612 -25.70 -7.18 -6.27
C GLY A 612 -27.06 -7.49 -6.88
N GLN A 613 -27.17 -8.68 -7.44
CA GLN A 613 -28.19 -9.07 -8.41
C GLN A 613 -29.38 -9.82 -7.77
N GLY A 614 -29.25 -10.34 -6.55
CA GLY A 614 -30.37 -10.95 -5.83
C GLY A 614 -30.16 -11.06 -4.33
N PHE A 615 -31.23 -10.91 -3.57
CA PHE A 615 -31.20 -10.64 -2.14
C PHE A 615 -31.89 -11.74 -1.36
N ALA A 616 -31.27 -12.22 -0.29
CA ALA A 616 -31.97 -13.05 0.67
C ALA A 616 -32.21 -12.26 1.95
N LEU A 617 -33.44 -12.34 2.46
CA LEU A 617 -33.90 -11.68 3.68
C LEU A 617 -34.11 -12.77 4.72
N VAL A 618 -33.16 -12.93 5.65
CA VAL A 618 -33.25 -13.94 6.72
C VAL A 618 -33.68 -13.28 8.03
N TYR A 619 -34.66 -13.88 8.69
CA TYR A 619 -35.00 -13.60 10.09
C TYR A 619 -34.82 -14.85 10.96
N SER A 620 -34.77 -14.68 12.28
CA SER A 620 -34.72 -15.79 13.25
C SER A 620 -36.13 -16.15 13.69
N ILE A 621 -36.56 -17.42 13.57
CA ILE A 621 -37.90 -17.83 14.02
C ILE A 621 -38.11 -17.66 15.54
N THR A 622 -37.02 -17.54 16.29
CA THR A 622 -37.00 -17.34 17.75
C THR A 622 -36.96 -15.86 18.16
N ALA A 623 -36.91 -14.90 17.21
CA ALA A 623 -36.84 -13.47 17.53
C ALA A 623 -37.78 -12.62 16.66
N GLN A 624 -38.91 -12.20 17.22
CA GLN A 624 -39.94 -11.42 16.52
C GLN A 624 -39.42 -10.07 15.97
N SER A 625 -38.50 -9.42 16.67
CA SER A 625 -37.90 -8.15 16.21
C SER A 625 -37.29 -8.28 14.81
N THR A 626 -36.54 -9.36 14.59
CA THR A 626 -35.87 -9.64 13.31
C THR A 626 -36.82 -9.81 12.14
N PHE A 627 -38.04 -10.26 12.41
CA PHE A 627 -39.08 -10.39 11.40
C PHE A 627 -39.67 -9.03 11.03
N ASN A 628 -39.86 -8.16 12.02
CA ASN A 628 -40.42 -6.82 11.82
C ASN A 628 -39.46 -5.93 11.02
N ASP A 629 -38.14 -6.07 11.24
CA ASP A 629 -37.12 -5.24 10.58
C ASP A 629 -36.99 -5.51 9.07
N LEU A 630 -37.48 -6.65 8.58
CA LEU A 630 -37.31 -7.03 7.17
C LEU A 630 -38.10 -6.13 6.21
N GLN A 631 -39.20 -5.53 6.65
CA GLN A 631 -40.01 -4.66 5.81
C GLN A 631 -39.25 -3.39 5.44
N ASP A 632 -38.61 -2.75 6.42
CA ASP A 632 -37.77 -1.57 6.19
C ASP A 632 -36.57 -1.90 5.29
N LEU A 633 -35.95 -3.08 5.49
CA LEU A 633 -34.83 -3.56 4.68
C LEU A 633 -35.25 -3.78 3.22
N ARG A 634 -36.41 -4.40 2.98
CA ARG A 634 -36.96 -4.57 1.63
C ARG A 634 -37.20 -3.23 0.95
N GLU A 635 -37.84 -2.29 1.62
CA GLU A 635 -38.10 -0.97 1.03
C GLU A 635 -36.81 -0.24 0.67
N GLN A 636 -35.77 -0.35 1.50
CA GLN A 636 -34.45 0.21 1.18
C GLN A 636 -33.84 -0.43 -0.08
N ILE A 637 -33.92 -1.75 -0.21
CA ILE A 637 -33.43 -2.46 -1.41
C ILE A 637 -34.16 -1.97 -2.66
N LEU A 638 -35.49 -1.91 -2.63
CA LEU A 638 -36.29 -1.46 -3.77
C LEU A 638 -35.98 0.01 -4.13
N ARG A 639 -35.82 0.87 -3.11
CA ARG A 639 -35.43 2.28 -3.30
C ARG A 639 -34.05 2.42 -3.96
N VAL A 640 -33.05 1.63 -3.54
CA VAL A 640 -31.69 1.71 -4.11
C VAL A 640 -31.61 1.08 -5.50
N LYS A 641 -32.40 0.02 -5.76
CA LYS A 641 -32.45 -0.65 -7.05
C LYS A 641 -33.27 0.07 -8.12
N ASP A 642 -34.11 1.03 -7.70
CA ASP A 642 -35.01 1.78 -8.59
C ASP A 642 -35.91 0.85 -9.43
N THR A 643 -36.34 -0.26 -8.83
CA THR A 643 -37.26 -1.23 -9.46
C THR A 643 -37.96 -2.08 -8.41
N ASP A 644 -39.23 -2.41 -8.68
CA ASP A 644 -40.03 -3.32 -7.84
C ASP A 644 -39.75 -4.80 -8.12
N ASP A 645 -39.06 -5.10 -9.23
CA ASP A 645 -38.79 -6.47 -9.68
C ASP A 645 -37.33 -6.86 -9.40
N VAL A 646 -37.01 -7.11 -8.12
CA VAL A 646 -35.69 -7.53 -7.65
C VAL A 646 -35.71 -9.03 -7.27
N PRO A 647 -34.78 -9.88 -7.77
CA PRO A 647 -34.67 -11.28 -7.32
C PRO A 647 -34.50 -11.34 -5.80
N MET A 648 -35.40 -12.04 -5.12
CA MET A 648 -35.47 -12.00 -3.67
C MET A 648 -36.05 -13.28 -3.08
N ILE A 649 -35.52 -13.71 -1.93
CA ILE A 649 -36.04 -14.82 -1.14
C ILE A 649 -36.16 -14.45 0.34
N LEU A 650 -37.30 -14.74 0.94
CA LEU A 650 -37.53 -14.62 2.38
C LEU A 650 -37.19 -15.94 3.07
N VAL A 651 -36.47 -15.87 4.19
CA VAL A 651 -35.98 -17.07 4.89
C VAL A 651 -36.22 -16.98 6.39
N GLY A 652 -36.93 -17.95 6.95
CA GLY A 652 -37.01 -18.15 8.41
C GLY A 652 -35.91 -19.10 8.88
N ASN A 653 -34.88 -18.61 9.56
CA ASN A 653 -33.77 -19.44 10.03
C ASN A 653 -33.95 -19.91 11.48
N LYS A 654 -33.20 -20.95 11.85
CA LYS A 654 -33.27 -21.71 13.11
C LYS A 654 -34.52 -22.57 13.25
N CYS A 655 -34.99 -23.17 12.14
CA CYS A 655 -36.14 -24.09 12.18
C CYS A 655 -35.89 -25.38 13.01
N ASP A 656 -34.67 -25.61 13.46
CA ASP A 656 -34.33 -26.62 14.45
C ASP A 656 -34.79 -26.27 15.89
N LEU A 657 -35.10 -25.01 16.17
CA LEU A 657 -35.55 -24.52 17.49
C LEU A 657 -37.07 -24.31 17.52
N GLU A 658 -37.84 -25.35 17.19
CA GLU A 658 -39.31 -25.28 17.10
C GLU A 658 -39.95 -24.95 18.46
N ASP A 659 -39.38 -25.45 19.56
CA ASP A 659 -39.87 -25.19 20.92
C ASP A 659 -39.67 -23.73 21.37
N GLU A 660 -38.75 -22.99 20.75
CA GLU A 660 -38.47 -21.58 21.01
C GLU A 660 -39.08 -20.65 19.95
N ARG A 661 -39.94 -21.18 19.08
CA ARG A 661 -40.54 -20.43 17.98
C ARG A 661 -41.47 -19.33 18.50
N VAL A 662 -41.21 -18.10 18.05
CA VAL A 662 -42.10 -16.96 18.27
C VAL A 662 -42.73 -16.46 16.96
N VAL A 663 -42.09 -16.71 15.82
CA VAL A 663 -42.63 -16.39 14.48
C VAL A 663 -43.18 -17.66 13.82
N GLY A 664 -44.50 -17.70 13.63
CA GLY A 664 -45.18 -18.82 12.98
C GLY A 664 -44.83 -18.93 11.50
N LYS A 665 -44.72 -20.16 10.97
CA LYS A 665 -44.43 -20.41 9.55
C LYS A 665 -45.43 -19.72 8.61
N GLU A 666 -46.71 -19.71 8.97
CA GLU A 666 -47.75 -19.03 8.20
C GLU A 666 -47.53 -17.51 8.13
N GLN A 667 -46.93 -16.89 9.16
CA GLN A 667 -46.63 -15.46 9.15
C GLN A 667 -45.57 -15.15 8.10
N GLY A 668 -44.49 -15.94 8.04
CA GLY A 668 -43.48 -15.84 6.98
C GLY A 668 -44.07 -16.07 5.58
N GLN A 669 -44.92 -17.09 5.44
CA GLN A 669 -45.60 -17.39 4.17
C GLN A 669 -46.52 -16.24 3.72
N ASN A 670 -47.25 -15.63 4.64
CA ASN A 670 -48.15 -14.51 4.37
C ASN A 670 -47.37 -13.25 4.00
N LEU A 671 -46.26 -12.96 4.68
CA LEU A 671 -45.38 -11.84 4.33
C LEU A 671 -44.80 -12.02 2.92
N ALA A 672 -44.34 -13.22 2.57
CA ALA A 672 -43.85 -13.52 1.23
C ALA A 672 -44.92 -13.33 0.14
N ARG A 673 -46.18 -13.70 0.43
CA ARG A 673 -47.33 -13.44 -0.47
C ARG A 673 -47.58 -11.95 -0.67
N GLN A 674 -47.48 -11.15 0.40
CA GLN A 674 -47.59 -9.69 0.31
C GLN A 674 -46.47 -9.07 -0.53
N TRP A 675 -45.32 -9.73 -0.61
CA TRP A 675 -44.16 -9.27 -1.36
C TRP A 675 -44.15 -9.77 -2.81
N ASN A 676 -45.27 -9.60 -3.52
CA ASN A 676 -45.46 -10.07 -4.90
C ASN A 676 -45.16 -11.56 -5.08
N ASN A 677 -45.58 -12.39 -4.11
CA ASN A 677 -45.32 -13.83 -4.10
C ASN A 677 -43.82 -14.18 -4.17
N CYS A 678 -43.03 -13.50 -3.34
CA CYS A 678 -41.61 -13.77 -3.11
C CYS A 678 -41.39 -15.22 -2.66
N ALA A 679 -40.26 -15.83 -3.01
CA ALA A 679 -39.93 -17.17 -2.56
C ALA A 679 -39.77 -17.20 -1.02
N PHE A 680 -40.24 -18.27 -0.38
CA PHE A 680 -40.14 -18.45 1.08
C PHE A 680 -39.63 -19.84 1.45
N LEU A 681 -38.61 -19.90 2.31
CA LEU A 681 -38.08 -21.15 2.86
C LEU A 681 -37.79 -21.03 4.36
N GLU A 682 -37.93 -22.11 5.10
CA GLU A 682 -37.35 -22.22 6.45
C GLU A 682 -36.04 -22.99 6.39
N SER A 683 -35.05 -22.54 7.15
CA SER A 683 -33.70 -23.12 7.14
C SER A 683 -33.15 -23.32 8.54
N SER A 684 -32.15 -24.20 8.64
CA SER A 684 -31.34 -24.36 9.84
C SER A 684 -29.88 -24.46 9.44
N ALA A 685 -29.11 -23.44 9.79
CA ALA A 685 -27.67 -23.48 9.63
C ALA A 685 -26.99 -24.55 10.51
N LYS A 686 -27.57 -24.87 11.67
CA LYS A 686 -27.04 -25.90 12.58
C LYS A 686 -27.25 -27.30 12.01
N SER A 687 -28.47 -27.57 11.53
CA SER A 687 -28.88 -28.89 11.02
C SER A 687 -28.72 -29.04 9.51
N LYS A 688 -28.10 -28.06 8.82
CA LYS A 688 -27.88 -28.05 7.36
C LYS A 688 -29.18 -28.14 6.53
N ILE A 689 -30.31 -27.66 7.06
CA ILE A 689 -31.62 -27.74 6.40
C ILE A 689 -31.81 -26.55 5.47
N ASN A 690 -32.12 -26.81 4.19
CA ASN A 690 -32.44 -25.83 3.15
C ASN A 690 -31.37 -24.74 2.88
N VAL A 691 -30.15 -24.91 3.39
CA VAL A 691 -29.08 -23.90 3.23
C VAL A 691 -28.66 -23.75 1.77
N ASN A 692 -28.49 -24.86 1.04
CA ASN A 692 -28.15 -24.80 -0.39
C ASN A 692 -29.31 -24.27 -1.26
N GLU A 693 -30.54 -24.66 -0.92
CA GLU A 693 -31.73 -24.32 -1.71
C GLU A 693 -31.98 -22.81 -1.76
N ILE A 694 -31.66 -22.08 -0.69
CA ILE A 694 -31.74 -20.61 -0.66
C ILE A 694 -30.92 -19.98 -1.78
N PHE A 695 -29.66 -20.40 -1.92
CA PHE A 695 -28.75 -19.86 -2.92
C PHE A 695 -29.10 -20.35 -4.32
N TYR A 696 -29.49 -21.62 -4.47
CA TYR A 696 -29.89 -22.16 -5.77
C TYR A 696 -31.16 -21.49 -6.32
N ASP A 697 -32.15 -21.22 -5.47
CA ASP A 697 -33.35 -20.49 -5.89
C ASP A 697 -33.03 -19.06 -6.34
N LEU A 698 -32.20 -18.34 -5.57
CA LEU A 698 -31.75 -16.99 -5.96
C LEU A 698 -31.03 -16.98 -7.31
N VAL A 699 -30.12 -17.93 -7.55
CA VAL A 699 -29.43 -18.08 -8.83
C VAL A 699 -30.42 -18.33 -9.97
N ARG A 700 -31.41 -19.19 -9.76
CA ARG A 700 -32.47 -19.43 -10.75
C ARG A 700 -33.28 -18.16 -11.04
N GLN A 701 -33.60 -17.37 -10.02
CA GLN A 701 -34.32 -16.11 -10.20
C GLN A 701 -33.49 -15.08 -10.99
N ILE A 702 -32.19 -14.97 -10.72
CA ILE A 702 -31.29 -14.06 -11.46
C ILE A 702 -31.13 -14.52 -12.90
N ASN A 703 -30.86 -15.80 -13.13
CA ASN A 703 -30.67 -16.35 -14.47
C ASN A 703 -31.93 -16.21 -15.35
N ARG A 704 -33.13 -16.15 -14.75
CA ARG A 704 -34.38 -15.87 -15.48
C ARG A 704 -34.45 -14.43 -15.98
N LYS A 705 -33.94 -13.46 -15.21
CA LYS A 705 -33.96 -12.03 -15.57
C LYS A 705 -32.78 -11.62 -16.45
N THR A 706 -31.63 -12.26 -16.27
CA THR A 706 -30.43 -12.01 -17.06
C THR A 706 -30.00 -13.33 -17.70
N PRO A 707 -30.71 -13.80 -18.74
CA PRO A 707 -30.39 -15.05 -19.40
C PRO A 707 -28.97 -14.99 -19.98
N VAL A 708 -28.11 -15.90 -19.55
CA VAL A 708 -26.77 -16.06 -20.09
C VAL A 708 -26.88 -16.28 -21.61
N PRO A 709 -26.21 -15.49 -22.46
CA PRO A 709 -26.26 -15.69 -23.91
C PRO A 709 -25.51 -16.98 -24.25
N GLY A 710 -26.22 -18.11 -24.29
CA GLY A 710 -25.58 -19.40 -24.53
C GLY A 710 -26.42 -20.64 -24.22
N LYS A 711 -27.50 -20.82 -24.98
CA LYS A 711 -28.20 -22.08 -25.37
C LYS A 711 -29.71 -21.86 -25.37
N ALA A 712 -30.28 -21.74 -26.56
CA ALA A 712 -31.73 -21.83 -26.74
C ALA A 712 -32.25 -23.13 -26.11
N ARG A 713 -33.29 -23.03 -25.26
CA ARG A 713 -34.06 -24.19 -24.80
C ARG A 713 -34.49 -24.99 -26.03
N LYS A 714 -34.06 -26.25 -26.15
CA LYS A 714 -34.72 -27.21 -27.05
C LYS A 714 -36.16 -27.33 -26.59
N LYS A 715 -37.11 -26.81 -27.38
CA LYS A 715 -38.53 -27.10 -27.20
C LYS A 715 -38.69 -28.63 -27.25
N SER A 716 -39.27 -29.21 -26.20
CA SER A 716 -39.74 -30.59 -26.23
C SER A 716 -40.76 -30.74 -27.35
N SER A 717 -40.56 -31.74 -28.20
CA SER A 717 -41.48 -32.15 -29.24
C SER A 717 -42.89 -32.29 -28.68
N CYS A 718 -43.85 -31.59 -29.29
CA CYS A 718 -45.27 -31.79 -29.03
C CYS A 718 -45.68 -33.13 -29.67
N GLN A 719 -46.02 -34.13 -28.86
CA GLN A 719 -46.73 -35.31 -29.36
C GLN A 719 -48.22 -34.96 -29.44
N LEU A 720 -48.74 -34.87 -30.66
CA LEU A 720 -50.16 -34.92 -30.93
C LEU A 720 -50.64 -36.35 -30.70
N LEU A 721 -51.60 -36.48 -29.77
CA LEU A 721 -52.49 -37.63 -29.65
C LEU A 721 -53.54 -37.60 -30.76
#